data_AF-W7U200-F1
#
_entry.id   AF-W7U200-F1
#
_cell.length_a   1.000
_cell.length_b   1.000
_cell.length_c   1.000
_cell.angle_alpha   90.00
_cell.angle_beta   90.00
_cell.angle_gamma   90.00
#
_symmetry.space_group_name_H-M   'P 1'
#
loop_
_entity.id
_entity.type
_entity.pdbx_description
1 polymer ?
#
loop_
_entity_poly.entity_id
_entity_poly.type
_entity_poly.pdbx_seq_one_letter_code
_entity_poly.pdbx_strand_id
1 'polypeptide(L)'
;MPGLKESLSLLPLAWRMGQYVSGERRENRDPIFDLNGLLLQPPIPGPYAGVPLGGLGGGCIGRGFRGEFRRWNLNPGKYRHKVVAANQFSVRVLRKGQAPVAQVLAVGDGRETDGLRAWRWGMDPRVGTYHALFPRAWTVYEEAVPLVRLTCRQVSPVLPHDYQDSSLPVCVFEWTVENLGASAADVSIMFSFQNGLGTSSDGAGGHFNRRFSVHRQDSSPRGGEQEAGTTEEAEEGVVVGVHLHHQQEGARDKDALTFAVAADAQSGSRVSLCSRFSSGGAGSKEASEVWRQFLEDGSLREIGRTEEQHGDQDHLETLATRTRGSDRIVETSECALERPSEGRGRGGRVGEQGDGHTDGRHHRYHHHHHRLHHHAGNGKHRRPQHSKEAGPRRPHHRPSKAKESIAAAVCQAVSLGPHGVARLSFALAWDMPIVRFGSGLALPRRYTRFFGKEGGLTAGLIASHALRYYPLWEKEIEAWQRPVLEDPSLPAFYKHMLFNELYFLTDGGTVWTESRAGRAHESDGEEEGGQGWETGRNRRPDQEGEVWRGNREQDARRRAGGASGVENNRTFQSCHGEQRMVGQFLYVEGHEYLMYNTYDVHFYASFALTMLWPMLELSVQRDVAAAVMGQDLGMRRLLARGEMRPRKVAGAVPHDLGCPSGVPWGKVNAYNLQDVNRWKDLGPKLVLQAYRDYMATESAPFARAVWPVLRHVMEAALTAFDRDGDGLIENSGFPDQTYDIWTVKGPSAYTGGLWVAALTAMAALGEAVTTTNGGSDAQAVVAHYQALATQAREAYAGHLWNGTYFDYDNSGSPHQDSIMADQMAGQWYARACGLTPVAKGAQARSSLTTVFKYNVQQFADGCSGAVNGMRPDGQVDDTCMQSQEVWTGTTYSVAAAMLQEAALAASEAAEHSEGRGRALQEEADFLRHAAFETARGLYEAGWKRFGYWFATPEAWNHEGHFRSLGYMRPLSIWAMQWALTRMPATTVSARPADLVGRTDDELEQCDKRRDDDTINGAEQHFSHTNGVQTRNNADQVCNK
;
A
#
# COMPACT_ATOMS: atom_id res chain seq x y z
N MET A 1 -12.50 -22.80 -23.68
CA MET A 1 -11.25 -23.61 -23.70
C MET A 1 -10.65 -23.55 -25.10
N PRO A 2 -9.32 -23.53 -25.25
CA PRO A 2 -8.67 -23.50 -26.57
C PRO A 2 -8.95 -24.79 -27.37
N GLY A 3 -8.95 -24.67 -28.69
CA GLY A 3 -9.09 -25.79 -29.61
C GLY A 3 -7.88 -26.72 -29.60
N LEU A 4 -8.02 -27.91 -30.21
CA LEU A 4 -6.96 -28.93 -30.22
C LEU A 4 -5.66 -28.43 -30.88
N LYS A 5 -5.77 -27.63 -31.95
CA LYS A 5 -4.60 -27.05 -32.65
C LYS A 5 -3.86 -26.01 -31.81
N GLU A 6 -4.59 -25.17 -31.08
CA GLU A 6 -4.03 -24.15 -30.18
C GLU A 6 -3.40 -24.81 -28.94
N SER A 7 -4.07 -25.82 -28.38
CA SER A 7 -3.54 -26.61 -27.28
C SER A 7 -2.19 -27.26 -27.65
N LEU A 8 -2.04 -27.73 -28.90
CA LEU A 8 -0.79 -28.24 -29.43
C LEU A 8 0.26 -27.13 -29.68
N SER A 9 -0.13 -25.95 -30.16
CA SER A 9 0.80 -24.83 -30.41
C SER A 9 1.33 -24.19 -29.11
N LEU A 10 0.59 -24.32 -28.00
CA LEU A 10 0.99 -23.85 -26.67
C LEU A 10 1.94 -24.81 -25.93
N LEU A 11 2.06 -26.09 -26.33
CA LEU A 11 2.94 -27.07 -25.67
C LEU A 11 4.41 -26.60 -25.50
N PRO A 12 5.07 -25.95 -26.48
CA PRO A 12 6.44 -25.46 -26.32
C PRO A 12 6.55 -24.34 -25.27
N LEU A 13 5.53 -23.49 -25.15
CA LEU A 13 5.46 -22.45 -24.11
C LEU A 13 5.25 -23.10 -22.73
N ALA A 14 4.26 -24.00 -22.62
CA ALA A 14 3.99 -24.74 -21.38
C ALA A 14 5.22 -25.52 -20.88
N TRP A 15 5.99 -26.14 -21.78
CA TRP A 15 7.25 -26.81 -21.45
C TRP A 15 8.34 -25.84 -20.98
N ARG A 16 8.57 -24.71 -21.68
CA ARG A 16 9.52 -23.67 -21.26
C ARG A 16 9.15 -23.08 -19.91
N MET A 17 7.86 -22.88 -19.68
CA MET A 17 7.29 -22.35 -18.45
C MET A 17 7.45 -23.35 -17.29
N GLY A 18 7.18 -24.63 -17.51
CA GLY A 18 7.44 -25.70 -16.54
C GLY A 18 8.93 -25.82 -16.19
N GLN A 19 9.83 -25.63 -17.16
CA GLN A 19 11.28 -25.52 -16.89
C GLN A 19 11.63 -24.30 -16.04
N TYR A 20 11.04 -23.13 -16.32
CA TYR A 20 11.26 -21.90 -15.56
C TYR A 20 10.81 -22.04 -14.10
N VAL A 21 9.56 -22.47 -13.87
CA VAL A 21 9.02 -22.71 -12.52
C VAL A 21 9.84 -23.76 -11.76
N SER A 22 10.31 -24.81 -12.45
CA SER A 22 11.21 -25.81 -11.86
C SER A 22 12.60 -25.25 -11.52
N GLY A 23 13.10 -24.28 -12.31
CA GLY A 23 14.38 -23.61 -12.07
C GLY A 23 14.32 -22.70 -10.83
N GLU A 24 13.35 -21.80 -10.78
CA GLU A 24 13.16 -20.90 -9.64
C GLU A 24 13.02 -21.67 -8.31
N ARG A 25 12.20 -22.74 -8.28
CA ARG A 25 12.04 -23.59 -7.10
C ARG A 25 13.33 -24.31 -6.69
N ARG A 26 14.19 -24.72 -7.64
CA ARG A 26 15.52 -25.30 -7.33
C ARG A 26 16.49 -24.28 -6.73
N GLU A 27 16.33 -23.00 -7.10
CA GLU A 27 17.09 -21.88 -6.53
C GLU A 27 16.38 -21.25 -5.31
N ASN A 28 15.38 -21.94 -4.75
CA ASN A 28 14.57 -21.53 -3.59
C ASN A 28 13.91 -20.14 -3.75
N ARG A 29 13.50 -19.81 -4.97
CA ARG A 29 12.73 -18.61 -5.31
C ARG A 29 11.28 -18.96 -5.65
N ASP A 30 10.36 -18.11 -5.21
CA ASP A 30 9.00 -18.07 -5.73
C ASP A 30 9.04 -17.50 -7.17
N PRO A 31 8.41 -18.15 -8.17
CA PRO A 31 8.39 -17.67 -9.54
C PRO A 31 7.52 -16.42 -9.67
N ILE A 32 7.80 -15.57 -10.66
CA ILE A 32 7.05 -14.32 -10.88
C ILE A 32 5.62 -14.53 -11.40
N PHE A 33 5.37 -15.69 -12.01
CA PHE A 33 4.05 -16.14 -12.45
C PHE A 33 3.65 -17.34 -11.58
N ASP A 34 2.70 -17.21 -10.65
CA ASP A 34 2.26 -18.36 -9.85
C ASP A 34 1.27 -19.26 -10.63
N LEU A 35 1.86 -20.19 -11.39
CA LEU A 35 1.12 -21.14 -12.20
C LEU A 35 0.62 -22.37 -11.44
N ASN A 36 0.80 -22.44 -10.11
CA ASN A 36 0.04 -23.40 -9.32
C ASN A 36 -1.46 -23.11 -9.46
N GLY A 37 -1.86 -21.82 -9.38
CA GLY A 37 -3.24 -21.38 -9.50
C GLY A 37 -3.85 -21.58 -10.90
N LEU A 38 -3.01 -21.66 -11.94
CA LEU A 38 -3.49 -21.83 -13.32
C LEU A 38 -3.85 -23.29 -13.67
N LEU A 39 -3.24 -24.26 -12.99
CA LEU A 39 -3.49 -25.71 -13.20
C LEU A 39 -4.34 -26.32 -12.08
N LEU A 40 -4.22 -25.78 -10.87
CA LEU A 40 -5.09 -26.04 -9.74
C LEU A 40 -5.76 -24.70 -9.41
N GLN A 41 -6.85 -24.37 -10.13
CA GLN A 41 -7.66 -23.21 -9.79
C GLN A 41 -7.96 -23.25 -8.27
N PRO A 42 -7.48 -22.28 -7.46
CA PRO A 42 -8.04 -22.12 -6.14
C PRO A 42 -9.54 -21.87 -6.35
N PRO A 43 -10.43 -22.44 -5.53
CA PRO A 43 -11.85 -22.10 -5.62
C PRO A 43 -11.96 -20.58 -5.55
N ILE A 44 -12.58 -19.99 -6.60
CA ILE A 44 -12.71 -18.53 -6.85
C ILE A 44 -12.66 -17.82 -5.49
N PRO A 45 -11.60 -17.02 -5.19
CA PRO A 45 -11.35 -16.61 -3.82
C PRO A 45 -12.56 -15.87 -3.30
N GLY A 46 -13.32 -16.59 -2.48
CA GLY A 46 -14.75 -16.35 -2.43
C GLY A 46 -15.06 -14.95 -1.94
N PRO A 47 -16.26 -14.41 -2.23
CA PRO A 47 -16.68 -13.03 -1.93
C PRO A 47 -16.48 -12.58 -0.48
N TYR A 48 -16.08 -13.48 0.41
CA TYR A 48 -15.57 -13.31 1.76
C TYR A 48 -14.37 -12.34 1.93
N ALA A 49 -13.94 -11.61 0.89
CA ALA A 49 -12.96 -10.53 1.05
C ALA A 49 -13.56 -9.32 1.80
N GLY A 50 -12.72 -8.32 2.08
CA GLY A 50 -13.08 -7.12 2.85
C GLY A 50 -11.93 -6.12 2.88
N VAL A 51 -12.19 -4.92 3.42
CA VAL A 51 -11.20 -3.83 3.54
C VAL A 51 -9.96 -4.31 4.31
N PRO A 52 -8.75 -4.16 3.73
CA PRO A 52 -7.50 -4.55 4.37
C PRO A 52 -7.19 -3.69 5.60
N LEU A 53 -6.49 -4.31 6.56
CA LEU A 53 -6.04 -3.68 7.79
C LEU A 53 -4.56 -3.27 7.65
N GLY A 54 -4.23 -2.04 8.05
CA GLY A 54 -2.87 -1.50 8.07
C GLY A 54 -2.62 -0.34 7.10
N GLY A 55 -1.59 0.45 7.41
CA GLY A 55 -1.04 1.48 6.53
C GLY A 55 -0.12 0.92 5.44
N LEU A 56 0.30 1.81 4.54
CA LEU A 56 1.14 1.52 3.38
C LEU A 56 2.51 0.95 3.82
N GLY A 57 2.94 -0.17 3.22
CA GLY A 57 4.27 -0.76 3.47
C GLY A 57 4.48 -1.44 4.84
N GLY A 58 3.53 -1.32 5.78
CA GLY A 58 3.54 -2.03 7.06
C GLY A 58 3.29 -3.55 6.92
N GLY A 59 2.84 -4.00 5.75
CA GLY A 59 2.29 -5.35 5.54
C GLY A 59 0.81 -5.40 5.96
N CYS A 60 0.03 -6.25 5.29
CA CYS A 60 -1.44 -6.25 5.36
C CYS A 60 -2.02 -7.50 6.06
N ILE A 61 -3.14 -7.30 6.77
CA ILE A 61 -4.04 -8.38 7.21
C ILE A 61 -5.45 -8.09 6.68
N GLY A 62 -6.03 -8.98 5.87
CA GLY A 62 -7.39 -8.87 5.36
C GLY A 62 -8.41 -9.59 6.26
N ARG A 63 -9.37 -8.81 6.79
CA ARG A 63 -10.55 -9.30 7.51
C ARG A 63 -11.74 -9.36 6.54
N GLY A 64 -12.37 -10.52 6.45
CA GLY A 64 -13.51 -10.78 5.56
C GLY A 64 -14.82 -10.23 6.09
N PHE A 65 -15.79 -10.02 5.20
CA PHE A 65 -17.12 -9.50 5.58
C PHE A 65 -17.88 -10.39 6.58
N ARG A 66 -17.53 -11.68 6.67
CA ARG A 66 -18.12 -12.64 7.63
C ARG A 66 -17.49 -12.54 9.03
N GLY A 67 -16.59 -11.57 9.24
CA GLY A 67 -15.92 -11.25 10.50
C GLY A 67 -14.49 -11.78 10.61
N GLU A 68 -14.04 -12.65 9.70
CA GLU A 68 -12.90 -13.54 9.89
C GLU A 68 -11.56 -12.99 9.36
N PHE A 69 -10.48 -13.15 10.13
CA PHE A 69 -9.12 -12.80 9.69
C PHE A 69 -8.57 -13.91 8.80
N ARG A 70 -8.41 -13.64 7.49
CA ARG A 70 -8.21 -14.67 6.45
C ARG A 70 -7.09 -14.42 5.44
N ARG A 71 -6.81 -13.17 5.05
CA ARG A 71 -5.76 -12.85 4.07
C ARG A 71 -4.55 -12.30 4.82
N TRP A 72 -3.38 -12.87 4.59
CA TRP A 72 -2.14 -12.44 5.24
C TRP A 72 -1.13 -12.07 4.18
N ASN A 73 -0.65 -10.82 4.21
CA ASN A 73 0.39 -10.29 3.33
C ASN A 73 1.35 -9.40 4.14
N LEU A 74 1.84 -9.92 5.27
CA LEU A 74 2.88 -9.24 6.06
C LEU A 74 4.24 -9.28 5.35
N ASN A 75 4.53 -10.39 4.66
CA ASN A 75 5.70 -10.53 3.81
C ASN A 75 5.31 -10.18 2.36
N PRO A 76 5.88 -9.12 1.76
CA PRO A 76 5.61 -8.70 0.39
C PRO A 76 5.57 -9.84 -0.63
N GLY A 77 4.50 -9.89 -1.43
CA GLY A 77 4.29 -10.92 -2.44
C GLY A 77 3.98 -12.32 -1.91
N LYS A 78 3.66 -12.49 -0.62
CA LYS A 78 3.35 -13.80 -0.01
C LYS A 78 1.93 -13.85 0.56
N TYR A 79 0.97 -13.86 -0.36
CA TYR A 79 -0.47 -13.95 -0.09
C TYR A 79 -0.87 -15.32 0.48
N ARG A 80 -1.33 -15.35 1.73
CA ARG A 80 -1.88 -16.55 2.37
C ARG A 80 -3.36 -16.39 2.67
N HIS A 81 -4.19 -17.27 2.12
CA HIS A 81 -5.64 -17.28 2.32
C HIS A 81 -6.02 -18.39 3.32
N LYS A 82 -5.87 -18.12 4.61
CA LYS A 82 -6.24 -19.05 5.68
C LYS A 82 -6.85 -18.32 6.88
N VAL A 83 -8.03 -18.78 7.27
CA VAL A 83 -8.74 -18.33 8.48
C VAL A 83 -7.97 -18.79 9.72
N VAL A 84 -7.71 -17.88 10.65
CA VAL A 84 -7.18 -18.21 11.98
C VAL A 84 -8.33 -18.13 12.98
N ALA A 85 -8.85 -19.29 13.38
CA ALA A 85 -10.11 -19.38 14.13
C ALA A 85 -10.10 -18.65 15.48
N ALA A 86 -8.95 -18.52 16.15
CA ALA A 86 -8.84 -17.81 17.42
C ALA A 86 -8.85 -16.27 17.27
N ASN A 87 -8.77 -15.75 16.03
CA ASN A 87 -8.77 -14.31 15.76
C ASN A 87 -10.22 -13.86 15.57
N GLN A 88 -10.85 -13.36 16.63
CA GLN A 88 -12.30 -13.09 16.66
C GLN A 88 -12.64 -11.92 17.57
N PHE A 89 -13.77 -11.28 17.26
CA PHE A 89 -14.55 -10.55 18.24
C PHE A 89 -15.72 -11.42 18.72
N SER A 90 -16.01 -11.39 20.01
CA SER A 90 -17.16 -12.06 20.62
C SER A 90 -17.87 -11.07 21.54
N VAL A 91 -19.20 -11.17 21.62
CA VAL A 91 -20.03 -10.37 22.55
C VAL A 91 -20.65 -11.27 23.61
N ARG A 92 -20.88 -10.73 24.80
CA ARG A 92 -21.71 -11.30 25.86
C ARG A 92 -22.62 -10.24 26.44
N VAL A 93 -23.88 -10.58 26.72
CA VAL A 93 -24.84 -9.73 27.44
C VAL A 93 -25.38 -10.47 28.66
N LEU A 94 -25.54 -9.76 29.77
CA LEU A 94 -26.34 -10.17 30.93
C LEU A 94 -27.42 -9.12 31.19
N ARG A 95 -28.60 -9.56 31.60
CA ARG A 95 -29.68 -8.70 32.11
C ARG A 95 -30.16 -9.26 33.44
N LYS A 96 -30.59 -8.39 34.36
CA LYS A 96 -31.01 -8.79 35.71
C LYS A 96 -32.12 -9.84 35.66
N GLY A 97 -31.85 -11.02 36.24
CA GLY A 97 -32.79 -12.14 36.28
C GLY A 97 -32.83 -13.03 35.03
N GLN A 98 -31.90 -12.84 34.08
CA GLN A 98 -31.73 -13.71 32.91
C GLN A 98 -30.36 -14.40 32.97
N ALA A 99 -30.22 -15.54 32.29
CA ALA A 99 -28.91 -16.16 32.07
C ALA A 99 -28.07 -15.33 31.09
N PRO A 100 -26.74 -15.27 31.23
CA PRO A 100 -25.89 -14.56 30.28
C PRO A 100 -25.92 -15.25 28.91
N VAL A 101 -25.82 -14.44 27.85
CA VAL A 101 -25.82 -14.91 26.46
C VAL A 101 -24.57 -14.38 25.76
N ALA A 102 -23.67 -15.28 25.34
CA ALA A 102 -22.52 -14.96 24.51
C ALA A 102 -22.71 -15.42 23.05
N GLN A 103 -21.96 -14.82 22.12
CA GLN A 103 -21.95 -15.14 20.68
C GLN A 103 -20.60 -14.75 20.06
N VAL A 104 -19.98 -15.63 19.26
CA VAL A 104 -18.85 -15.25 18.40
C VAL A 104 -19.40 -14.49 17.19
N LEU A 105 -18.84 -13.32 16.88
CA LEU A 105 -19.37 -12.41 15.85
C LEU A 105 -18.90 -12.77 14.44
N ALA A 106 -19.05 -14.05 14.08
CA ALA A 106 -18.68 -14.60 12.79
C ALA A 106 -19.71 -15.62 12.27
N VAL A 107 -19.93 -15.60 10.95
CA VAL A 107 -20.88 -16.47 10.21
C VAL A 107 -20.30 -17.89 9.97
N GLY A 108 -19.20 -18.26 10.63
CA GLY A 108 -18.62 -19.60 10.54
C GLY A 108 -19.30 -20.56 11.52
N ASP A 109 -19.55 -21.81 11.12
CA ASP A 109 -20.18 -22.84 11.96
C ASP A 109 -19.23 -23.52 12.97
N GLY A 110 -17.95 -23.12 12.97
CA GLY A 110 -16.94 -23.61 13.90
C GLY A 110 -16.42 -25.02 13.62
N ARG A 111 -16.86 -25.72 12.57
CA ARG A 111 -16.51 -27.14 12.34
C ARG A 111 -15.02 -27.40 12.13
N GLU A 112 -14.31 -26.42 11.55
CA GLU A 112 -12.87 -26.45 11.30
C GLU A 112 -12.02 -26.09 12.54
N THR A 113 -12.64 -25.81 13.70
CA THR A 113 -11.94 -25.24 14.87
C THR A 113 -11.47 -26.31 15.85
N ASP A 114 -10.29 -26.87 15.60
CA ASP A 114 -9.61 -27.78 16.55
C ASP A 114 -9.03 -27.03 17.74
N GLY A 115 -9.91 -26.73 18.71
CA GLY A 115 -9.59 -26.14 20.01
C GLY A 115 -10.72 -25.30 20.58
N LEU A 116 -11.49 -24.64 19.72
CA LEU A 116 -12.49 -23.62 20.08
C LEU A 116 -13.93 -24.13 20.06
N ARG A 117 -14.13 -25.45 20.17
CA ARG A 117 -15.44 -26.11 20.06
C ARG A 117 -16.41 -25.79 21.21
N ALA A 118 -15.90 -25.22 22.31
CA ALA A 118 -16.73 -24.70 23.41
C ALA A 118 -17.32 -23.32 23.11
N TRP A 119 -16.79 -22.59 22.12
CA TRP A 119 -17.22 -21.24 21.78
C TRP A 119 -18.51 -21.29 20.94
N ARG A 120 -19.38 -20.29 21.08
CA ARG A 120 -20.66 -20.25 20.34
C ARG A 120 -20.48 -19.69 18.94
N TRP A 121 -20.14 -20.58 18.01
CA TRP A 121 -20.12 -20.34 16.57
C TRP A 121 -21.52 -20.29 15.95
N GLY A 122 -21.61 -20.07 14.63
CA GLY A 122 -22.85 -20.15 13.87
C GLY A 122 -23.78 -18.94 14.06
N MET A 123 -23.25 -17.72 14.06
CA MET A 123 -24.06 -16.51 14.03
C MET A 123 -24.95 -16.49 12.79
N ASP A 124 -26.23 -16.11 12.93
CA ASP A 124 -27.14 -15.96 11.80
C ASP A 124 -26.62 -14.87 10.84
N PRO A 125 -26.41 -15.15 9.54
CA PRO A 125 -25.94 -14.14 8.60
C PRO A 125 -26.88 -12.93 8.48
N ARG A 126 -28.17 -13.07 8.82
CA ARG A 126 -29.19 -12.04 8.61
C ARG A 126 -29.18 -10.94 9.67
N VAL A 127 -28.49 -11.13 10.81
CA VAL A 127 -28.39 -10.10 11.84
C VAL A 127 -27.22 -9.14 11.63
N GLY A 128 -26.37 -9.37 10.63
CA GLY A 128 -25.15 -8.59 10.39
C GLY A 128 -25.05 -8.01 8.98
N THR A 129 -24.82 -6.70 8.87
CA THR A 129 -24.53 -6.01 7.60
C THR A 129 -23.10 -5.48 7.59
N TYR A 130 -22.33 -5.83 6.56
CA TYR A 130 -20.98 -5.30 6.33
C TYR A 130 -21.01 -4.17 5.29
N HIS A 131 -20.26 -3.11 5.57
CA HIS A 131 -20.12 -1.93 4.72
C HIS A 131 -18.64 -1.55 4.57
N ALA A 132 -18.26 -1.02 3.40
CA ALA A 132 -16.88 -0.66 3.11
C ALA A 132 -16.75 0.65 2.32
N LEU A 133 -15.82 1.48 2.79
CA LEU A 133 -15.37 2.71 2.14
C LEU A 133 -13.91 2.97 2.56
N PHE A 134 -12.98 2.25 1.91
CA PHE A 134 -11.56 2.21 2.26
C PHE A 134 -10.98 3.63 2.54
N PRO A 135 -10.17 3.81 3.60
CA PRO A 135 -9.59 2.79 4.50
C PRO A 135 -10.50 2.38 5.66
N ARG A 136 -11.79 2.74 5.63
CA ARG A 136 -12.77 2.39 6.67
C ARG A 136 -13.68 1.25 6.21
N ALA A 137 -14.13 0.46 7.18
CA ALA A 137 -15.26 -0.45 7.01
C ALA A 137 -16.04 -0.51 8.32
N TRP A 138 -17.31 -0.92 8.25
CA TRP A 138 -18.15 -1.07 9.43
C TRP A 138 -18.96 -2.37 9.35
N THR A 139 -19.25 -2.96 10.49
CA THR A 139 -20.18 -4.09 10.60
C THR A 139 -21.21 -3.76 11.66
N VAL A 140 -22.47 -3.64 11.23
CA VAL A 140 -23.62 -3.44 12.11
C VAL A 140 -24.22 -4.81 12.40
N TYR A 141 -24.39 -5.14 13.67
CA TYR A 141 -25.05 -6.34 14.15
C TYR A 141 -26.30 -5.90 14.93
N GLU A 142 -27.50 -6.16 14.42
CA GLU A 142 -28.75 -5.65 15.01
C GLU A 142 -29.13 -6.34 16.33
N GLU A 143 -29.17 -7.67 16.33
CA GLU A 143 -29.43 -8.49 17.53
C GLU A 143 -28.61 -9.80 17.50
N ALA A 144 -27.27 -9.68 17.42
CA ALA A 144 -26.38 -10.85 17.58
C ALA A 144 -26.46 -11.46 19.00
N VAL A 145 -26.87 -10.65 19.99
CA VAL A 145 -27.40 -11.08 21.29
C VAL A 145 -28.63 -10.23 21.67
N PRO A 146 -29.54 -10.71 22.55
CA PRO A 146 -30.87 -10.12 22.68
C PRO A 146 -30.90 -8.65 23.12
N LEU A 147 -31.61 -7.83 22.32
CA LEU A 147 -31.84 -6.41 22.54
C LEU A 147 -30.54 -5.59 22.64
N VAL A 148 -29.49 -5.95 21.89
CA VAL A 148 -28.23 -5.19 21.80
C VAL A 148 -27.79 -5.04 20.34
N ARG A 149 -27.78 -3.81 19.83
CA ARG A 149 -27.11 -3.47 18.56
C ARG A 149 -25.64 -3.20 18.83
N LEU A 150 -24.78 -3.66 17.92
CA LEU A 150 -23.35 -3.41 17.91
C LEU A 150 -22.95 -2.81 16.57
N THR A 151 -22.18 -1.73 16.56
CA THR A 151 -21.53 -1.22 15.35
C THR A 151 -20.01 -1.24 15.53
N CYS A 152 -19.33 -2.16 14.85
CA CYS A 152 -17.87 -2.20 14.79
C CYS A 152 -17.39 -1.33 13.62
N ARG A 153 -16.72 -0.21 13.89
CA ARG A 153 -15.97 0.56 12.88
C ARG A 153 -14.50 0.14 12.91
N GLN A 154 -13.97 -0.33 11.78
CA GLN A 154 -12.54 -0.56 11.59
C GLN A 154 -11.89 0.59 10.81
N VAL A 155 -10.76 1.08 11.31
CA VAL A 155 -10.04 2.25 10.77
C VAL A 155 -8.55 1.92 10.66
N SER A 156 -8.00 1.97 9.45
CA SER A 156 -6.56 1.92 9.19
C SER A 156 -6.04 3.33 8.86
N PRO A 157 -4.83 3.72 9.29
CA PRO A 157 -4.25 5.00 8.90
C PRO A 157 -3.76 4.92 7.45
N VAL A 158 -4.56 5.45 6.53
CA VAL A 158 -4.19 5.69 5.13
C VAL A 158 -4.68 7.09 4.79
N LEU A 159 -3.76 8.05 4.89
CA LEU A 159 -4.03 9.48 4.99
C LEU A 159 -3.26 10.21 3.88
N PRO A 160 -3.94 10.76 2.86
CA PRO A 160 -3.29 11.51 1.78
C PRO A 160 -2.40 12.63 2.30
N HIS A 161 -1.24 12.79 1.67
CA HIS A 161 -0.17 13.73 2.01
C HIS A 161 0.50 13.56 3.39
N ASP A 162 0.05 12.63 4.25
CA ASP A 162 0.85 12.18 5.38
C ASP A 162 1.89 11.13 4.95
N TYR A 163 3.09 11.22 5.53
CA TYR A 163 4.21 10.31 5.27
C TYR A 163 4.80 9.68 6.56
N GLN A 164 3.98 9.59 7.62
CA GLN A 164 4.29 8.98 8.91
C GLN A 164 3.22 7.96 9.31
N ASP A 165 2.03 8.43 9.70
CA ASP A 165 0.95 7.60 10.24
C ASP A 165 0.39 6.66 9.15
N SER A 166 0.37 7.11 7.90
CA SER A 166 0.11 6.31 6.69
C SER A 166 1.06 5.12 6.49
N SER A 167 2.14 5.00 7.26
CA SER A 167 3.06 3.85 7.20
C SER A 167 2.85 2.82 8.32
N LEU A 168 1.90 3.04 9.23
CA LEU A 168 1.82 2.27 10.48
C LEU A 168 1.12 0.90 10.30
N PRO A 169 1.72 -0.19 10.82
CA PRO A 169 1.16 -1.53 10.77
C PRO A 169 0.09 -1.72 11.87
N VAL A 170 -1.04 -1.04 11.74
CA VAL A 170 -2.09 -1.00 12.77
C VAL A 170 -3.49 -0.79 12.20
N CYS A 171 -4.50 -1.31 12.91
CA CYS A 171 -5.90 -0.93 12.74
C CYS A 171 -6.59 -0.80 14.10
N VAL A 172 -7.48 0.19 14.22
CA VAL A 172 -8.36 0.39 15.38
C VAL A 172 -9.75 -0.18 15.07
N PHE A 173 -10.36 -0.80 16.08
CA PHE A 173 -11.75 -1.27 16.09
C PHE A 173 -12.52 -0.53 17.18
N GLU A 174 -13.29 0.50 16.80
CA GLU A 174 -14.19 1.19 17.71
C GLU A 174 -15.58 0.54 17.64
N TRP A 175 -16.07 0.08 18.79
CA TRP A 175 -17.39 -0.53 18.93
C TRP A 175 -18.35 0.45 19.58
N THR A 176 -19.41 0.83 18.87
CA THR A 176 -20.61 1.42 19.49
C THR A 176 -21.51 0.28 19.97
N VAL A 177 -21.97 0.36 21.23
CA VAL A 177 -22.82 -0.65 21.88
C VAL A 177 -24.11 0.02 22.33
N GLU A 178 -25.25 -0.42 21.83
CA GLU A 178 -26.58 0.17 22.09
C GLU A 178 -27.50 -0.84 22.80
N ASN A 179 -27.98 -0.49 24.00
CA ASN A 179 -28.96 -1.31 24.71
C ASN A 179 -30.38 -0.99 24.23
N LEU A 180 -30.91 -1.80 23.31
CA LEU A 180 -32.27 -1.61 22.76
C LEU A 180 -33.39 -1.92 23.79
N GLY A 181 -33.05 -2.56 24.91
CA GLY A 181 -34.02 -3.01 25.91
C GLY A 181 -34.38 -1.95 26.96
N ALA A 182 -35.61 -2.02 27.46
CA ALA A 182 -36.14 -1.18 28.55
C ALA A 182 -35.57 -1.53 29.95
N SER A 183 -34.54 -2.38 30.03
CA SER A 183 -33.85 -2.79 31.26
C SER A 183 -32.35 -2.62 31.11
N ALA A 184 -31.65 -2.41 32.23
CA ALA A 184 -30.19 -2.31 32.22
C ALA A 184 -29.54 -3.64 31.77
N ALA A 185 -28.37 -3.53 31.13
CA ALA A 185 -27.63 -4.67 30.58
C ALA A 185 -26.12 -4.50 30.78
N ASP A 186 -25.45 -5.57 31.21
CA ASP A 186 -23.99 -5.64 31.27
C ASP A 186 -23.48 -6.29 29.99
N VAL A 187 -22.83 -5.51 29.13
CA VAL A 187 -22.32 -5.96 27.82
C VAL A 187 -20.81 -6.02 27.85
N SER A 188 -20.25 -7.14 27.41
CA SER A 188 -18.82 -7.38 27.28
C SER A 188 -18.46 -7.71 25.84
N ILE A 189 -17.35 -7.15 25.35
CA ILE A 189 -16.74 -7.48 24.06
C ILE A 189 -15.34 -8.02 24.31
N MET A 190 -15.07 -9.24 23.82
CA MET A 190 -13.75 -9.86 23.83
C MET A 190 -13.15 -9.82 22.43
N PHE A 191 -11.92 -9.33 22.32
CA PHE A 191 -11.05 -9.48 21.16
C PHE A 191 -9.99 -10.53 21.48
N SER A 192 -10.00 -11.65 20.74
CA SER A 192 -9.00 -12.72 20.84
C SER A 192 -8.12 -12.78 19.60
N PHE A 193 -6.86 -13.18 19.76
CA PHE A 193 -5.90 -13.31 18.65
C PHE A 193 -4.81 -14.35 18.94
N GLN A 194 -4.40 -15.09 17.91
CA GLN A 194 -3.35 -16.10 17.97
C GLN A 194 -1.95 -15.50 17.82
N ASN A 195 -0.97 -16.05 18.54
CA ASN A 195 0.44 -15.78 18.32
C ASN A 195 0.95 -16.54 17.08
N GLY A 196 0.56 -16.05 15.89
CA GLY A 196 0.97 -16.67 14.62
C GLY A 196 0.22 -16.17 13.38
N LEU A 197 0.44 -16.89 12.27
CA LEU A 197 0.02 -16.55 10.91
C LEU A 197 -0.92 -17.61 10.30
N GLY A 198 -1.42 -18.52 11.14
CA GLY A 198 -2.16 -19.70 10.72
C GLY A 198 -1.30 -20.80 10.09
N THR A 199 0.04 -20.69 10.09
CA THR A 199 0.93 -21.64 9.40
C THR A 199 1.54 -22.69 10.33
N SER A 200 2.35 -23.61 9.80
CA SER A 200 3.08 -24.62 10.60
C SER A 200 3.94 -23.98 11.69
N SER A 201 4.46 -22.78 11.41
CA SER A 201 5.19 -21.94 12.35
C SER A 201 4.44 -21.72 13.67
N ASP A 202 3.11 -21.56 13.65
CA ASP A 202 2.24 -21.42 14.83
C ASP A 202 2.28 -22.63 15.79
N GLY A 203 2.90 -23.74 15.36
CA GLY A 203 3.16 -24.93 16.17
C GLY A 203 4.64 -25.27 16.28
N ALA A 204 5.57 -24.38 15.91
CA ALA A 204 7.01 -24.64 16.05
C ALA A 204 7.45 -24.69 17.52
N GLY A 205 6.78 -23.92 18.39
CA GLY A 205 7.15 -23.75 19.80
C GLY A 205 8.02 -22.52 20.04
N GLY A 206 8.26 -22.19 21.31
CA GLY A 206 9.07 -21.04 21.72
C GLY A 206 8.40 -19.67 21.59
N HIS A 207 7.17 -19.59 21.07
CA HIS A 207 6.38 -18.36 21.06
C HIS A 207 6.00 -18.01 22.50
N PHE A 208 5.90 -16.72 22.84
CA PHE A 208 5.47 -16.30 24.16
C PHE A 208 4.67 -15.00 24.09
N ASN A 209 3.82 -14.80 25.10
CA ASN A 209 2.99 -13.62 25.23
C ASN A 209 3.41 -12.84 26.50
N ARG A 210 3.27 -11.51 26.48
CA ARG A 210 3.61 -10.63 27.62
C ARG A 210 2.59 -9.50 27.74
N ARG A 211 2.16 -9.19 28.97
CA ARG A 211 1.28 -8.04 29.26
C ARG A 211 2.04 -6.73 29.07
N PHE A 212 1.36 -5.67 28.61
CA PHE A 212 1.90 -4.31 28.62
C PHE A 212 0.86 -3.27 29.05
N SER A 213 1.36 -2.12 29.52
CA SER A 213 0.57 -0.94 29.85
C SER A 213 1.30 0.33 29.44
N VAL A 214 0.59 1.27 28.81
CA VAL A 214 1.09 2.59 28.40
C VAL A 214 0.11 3.65 28.87
N HIS A 215 0.56 4.61 29.69
CA HIS A 215 -0.26 5.77 30.06
C HIS A 215 -0.44 6.68 28.84
N ARG A 216 -1.66 7.18 28.60
CA ARG A 216 -1.98 8.02 27.42
C ARG A 216 -1.20 9.33 27.36
N GLN A 217 -0.60 9.77 28.48
CA GLN A 217 0.24 10.97 28.55
C GLN A 217 1.69 10.70 28.11
N ASP A 218 2.26 9.53 28.45
CA ASP A 218 3.67 9.17 28.23
C ASP A 218 4.00 8.71 26.80
N SER A 219 3.03 8.71 25.88
CA SER A 219 3.12 8.13 24.53
C SER A 219 4.01 8.92 23.53
N SER A 220 5.10 9.53 24.01
CA SER A 220 6.21 9.94 23.16
C SER A 220 6.82 8.72 22.47
N PRO A 221 7.33 8.82 21.21
CA PRO A 221 8.07 7.73 20.58
C PRO A 221 9.40 7.35 21.27
N ARG A 222 9.73 8.01 22.40
CA ARG A 222 10.84 7.68 23.31
C ARG A 222 10.39 7.59 24.78
N GLY A 223 9.08 7.53 25.04
CA GLY A 223 8.51 7.31 26.37
C GLY A 223 8.53 5.84 26.77
N GLY A 224 8.50 5.57 28.08
CA GLY A 224 8.67 4.21 28.61
C GLY A 224 7.38 3.41 28.63
N GLU A 225 7.33 2.32 27.87
CA GLU A 225 6.39 1.21 28.14
C GLU A 225 6.71 0.57 29.50
N GLN A 226 5.69 0.26 30.29
CA GLN A 226 5.85 -0.42 31.58
C GLN A 226 5.27 -1.83 31.53
N GLU A 227 5.91 -2.77 32.24
CA GLU A 227 5.37 -4.12 32.43
C GLU A 227 4.19 -4.03 33.41
N ALA A 228 3.00 -4.33 32.91
CA ALA A 228 1.75 -4.15 33.65
C ALA A 228 1.74 -4.96 34.96
N GLY A 229 1.28 -4.33 36.04
CA GLY A 229 1.13 -4.95 37.34
C GLY A 229 0.18 -6.16 37.36
N THR A 230 0.15 -6.85 38.49
CA THR A 230 -0.69 -8.04 38.69
C THR A 230 -2.16 -7.74 38.99
N THR A 231 -2.58 -6.47 38.93
CA THR A 231 -3.98 -6.04 39.04
C THR A 231 -4.84 -6.67 37.95
N GLU A 232 -6.11 -6.96 38.27
CA GLU A 232 -7.03 -7.62 37.34
C GLU A 232 -7.82 -6.64 36.45
N GLU A 233 -7.88 -5.36 36.85
CA GLU A 233 -8.55 -4.28 36.11
C GLU A 233 -7.57 -3.11 35.85
N ALA A 234 -7.82 -2.36 34.78
CA ALA A 234 -6.99 -1.23 34.35
C ALA A 234 -7.56 0.13 34.80
N GLU A 235 -6.67 1.08 35.10
CA GLU A 235 -7.03 2.46 35.45
C GLU A 235 -7.43 3.28 34.20
N GLU A 236 -8.29 4.29 34.39
CA GLU A 236 -8.77 5.14 33.28
C GLU A 236 -7.61 5.92 32.64
N GLY A 237 -7.59 5.96 31.29
CA GLY A 237 -6.52 6.63 30.54
C GLY A 237 -5.23 5.81 30.39
N VAL A 238 -5.27 4.51 30.71
CA VAL A 238 -4.20 3.54 30.39
C VAL A 238 -4.60 2.69 29.20
N VAL A 239 -3.73 2.58 28.21
CA VAL A 239 -3.84 1.55 27.17
C VAL A 239 -3.21 0.27 27.72
N VAL A 240 -3.98 -0.81 27.80
CA VAL A 240 -3.49 -2.12 28.26
C VAL A 240 -3.64 -3.16 27.16
N GLY A 241 -2.74 -4.13 27.14
CA GLY A 241 -2.73 -5.14 26.09
C GLY A 241 -1.79 -6.30 26.31
N VAL A 242 -1.66 -7.11 25.28
CA VAL A 242 -0.80 -8.28 25.24
C VAL A 242 0.03 -8.25 23.96
N HIS A 243 1.36 -8.33 24.12
CA HIS A 243 2.30 -8.64 23.05
C HIS A 243 2.25 -10.15 22.79
N LEU A 244 2.25 -10.54 21.51
CA LEU A 244 2.31 -11.92 21.05
C LEU A 244 3.58 -12.07 20.19
N HIS A 245 4.68 -12.48 20.82
CA HIS A 245 5.98 -12.62 20.18
C HIS A 245 6.06 -13.95 19.43
N HIS A 246 6.06 -13.90 18.11
CA HIS A 246 6.07 -15.06 17.22
C HIS A 246 7.50 -15.43 16.81
N GLN A 247 7.82 -16.73 16.90
CA GLN A 247 9.12 -17.27 16.49
C GLN A 247 8.97 -17.86 15.09
N GLN A 248 9.52 -17.20 14.08
CA GLN A 248 9.45 -17.67 12.69
C GLN A 248 10.43 -18.83 12.44
N GLU A 249 9.92 -19.92 11.88
CA GLU A 249 10.68 -21.13 11.57
C GLU A 249 11.79 -20.83 10.54
N GLY A 250 13.06 -21.02 10.94
CA GLY A 250 14.24 -20.72 10.11
C GLY A 250 14.76 -19.26 10.17
N ALA A 251 14.18 -18.39 11.00
CA ALA A 251 14.69 -17.04 11.21
C ALA A 251 16.07 -17.03 11.88
N ARG A 252 16.98 -16.17 11.39
CA ARG A 252 18.35 -16.01 11.95
C ARG A 252 18.37 -15.02 13.13
N ASP A 253 17.63 -15.30 14.21
CA ASP A 253 17.43 -14.44 15.40
C ASP A 253 16.88 -13.01 15.12
N LYS A 254 16.48 -12.71 13.88
CA LYS A 254 16.34 -11.31 13.38
C LYS A 254 15.07 -11.02 12.60
N ASP A 255 14.14 -11.97 12.55
CA ASP A 255 12.79 -11.79 11.97
C ASP A 255 11.74 -11.88 13.07
N ALA A 256 11.92 -11.04 14.08
CA ALA A 256 10.94 -10.84 15.13
C ALA A 256 9.64 -10.30 14.50
N LEU A 257 8.55 -11.01 14.76
CA LEU A 257 7.19 -10.55 14.53
C LEU A 257 6.51 -10.51 15.89
N THR A 258 6.06 -9.33 16.32
CA THR A 258 5.26 -9.18 17.53
C THR A 258 3.93 -8.52 17.19
N PHE A 259 2.82 -9.21 17.43
CA PHE A 259 1.51 -8.56 17.43
C PHE A 259 1.26 -7.89 18.78
N ALA A 260 0.50 -6.81 18.80
CA ALA A 260 -0.10 -6.26 20.01
C ALA A 260 -1.62 -6.22 19.85
N VAL A 261 -2.33 -6.85 20.79
CA VAL A 261 -3.78 -6.69 20.97
C VAL A 261 -3.99 -5.77 22.17
N ALA A 262 -4.67 -4.65 21.97
CA ALA A 262 -4.81 -3.59 22.96
C ALA A 262 -6.25 -3.13 23.14
N ALA A 263 -6.53 -2.52 24.29
CA ALA A 263 -7.75 -1.82 24.63
C ALA A 263 -7.42 -0.50 25.36
N ASP A 264 -8.23 0.53 25.10
CA ASP A 264 -8.18 1.82 25.78
C ASP A 264 -9.13 1.79 26.99
N ALA A 265 -8.62 2.00 28.21
CA ALA A 265 -9.45 2.05 29.42
C ALA A 265 -10.21 3.40 29.50
N GLN A 266 -11.44 3.41 29.00
CA GLN A 266 -12.30 4.59 28.93
C GLN A 266 -13.26 4.67 30.12
N SER A 267 -13.66 5.87 30.53
CA SER A 267 -14.54 6.08 31.68
C SER A 267 -15.83 5.27 31.59
N GLY A 268 -16.19 4.57 32.67
CA GLY A 268 -17.35 3.67 32.73
C GLY A 268 -17.17 2.29 32.06
N SER A 269 -16.02 2.03 31.44
CA SER A 269 -15.63 0.70 30.95
C SER A 269 -14.64 0.03 31.92
N ARG A 270 -14.65 -1.31 31.97
CA ARG A 270 -13.64 -2.12 32.68
C ARG A 270 -12.89 -2.98 31.69
N VAL A 271 -11.56 -2.95 31.73
CA VAL A 271 -10.69 -3.77 30.88
C VAL A 271 -10.12 -4.94 31.70
N SER A 272 -10.20 -6.15 31.15
CA SER A 272 -9.61 -7.37 31.71
C SER A 272 -8.99 -8.21 30.59
N LEU A 273 -8.06 -9.12 30.90
CA LEU A 273 -7.37 -9.89 29.86
C LEU A 273 -6.87 -11.26 30.32
N CYS A 274 -6.73 -12.16 29.35
CA CYS A 274 -6.03 -13.43 29.48
C CYS A 274 -4.79 -13.38 28.59
N SER A 275 -3.60 -13.34 29.18
CA SER A 275 -2.35 -13.20 28.41
C SER A 275 -2.03 -14.41 27.55
N ARG A 276 -2.47 -15.62 27.95
CA ARG A 276 -2.13 -16.88 27.30
C ARG A 276 -3.21 -17.96 27.48
N PHE A 277 -3.67 -18.53 26.37
CA PHE A 277 -4.36 -19.82 26.33
C PHE A 277 -3.91 -20.65 25.12
N SER A 278 -3.81 -21.97 25.24
CA SER A 278 -3.60 -22.85 24.08
C SER A 278 -4.82 -22.81 23.15
N SER A 279 -4.66 -22.39 21.89
CA SER A 279 -5.75 -22.25 20.92
C SER A 279 -6.00 -23.51 20.08
N GLY A 280 -4.99 -24.38 19.95
CA GLY A 280 -5.01 -25.57 19.10
C GLY A 280 -5.14 -26.91 19.85
N GLY A 281 -5.69 -27.91 19.16
CA GLY A 281 -5.85 -29.29 19.63
C GLY A 281 -7.27 -29.59 20.10
N ALA A 282 -7.75 -30.81 19.86
CA ALA A 282 -9.14 -31.21 20.12
C ALA A 282 -9.55 -31.01 21.60
N GLY A 283 -10.41 -30.02 21.85
CA GLY A 283 -10.95 -29.72 23.18
C GLY A 283 -9.92 -29.08 24.13
N SER A 284 -9.25 -28.01 23.70
CA SER A 284 -8.37 -27.21 24.57
C SER A 284 -9.13 -26.75 25.82
N LYS A 285 -8.71 -27.25 26.99
CA LYS A 285 -9.26 -26.84 28.29
C LYS A 285 -8.97 -25.36 28.56
N GLU A 286 -7.81 -24.86 28.14
CA GLU A 286 -7.45 -23.44 28.29
C GLU A 286 -8.43 -22.56 27.47
N ALA A 287 -8.69 -22.88 26.18
CA ALA A 287 -9.65 -22.12 25.37
C ALA A 287 -11.11 -22.26 25.82
N SER A 288 -11.47 -23.40 26.42
CA SER A 288 -12.81 -23.61 27.00
C SER A 288 -13.01 -22.78 28.27
N GLU A 289 -11.97 -22.64 29.08
CA GLU A 289 -11.96 -21.82 30.29
C GLU A 289 -12.05 -20.32 29.99
N VAL A 290 -11.37 -19.81 28.94
CA VAL A 290 -11.58 -18.43 28.43
C VAL A 290 -13.06 -18.18 28.13
N TRP A 291 -13.72 -19.11 27.44
CA TRP A 291 -15.12 -18.96 27.06
C TRP A 291 -16.06 -19.04 28.27
N ARG A 292 -15.75 -19.88 29.26
CA ARG A 292 -16.49 -19.96 30.52
C ARG A 292 -16.45 -18.62 31.27
N GLN A 293 -15.26 -18.07 31.50
CA GLN A 293 -15.06 -16.77 32.16
C GLN A 293 -15.79 -15.64 31.39
N PHE A 294 -15.62 -15.59 30.07
CA PHE A 294 -16.28 -14.59 29.23
C PHE A 294 -17.82 -14.69 29.26
N LEU A 295 -18.38 -15.89 29.26
CA LEU A 295 -19.83 -16.12 29.35
C LEU A 295 -20.37 -15.74 30.73
N GLU A 296 -19.79 -16.32 31.79
CA GLU A 296 -20.28 -16.23 33.16
C GLU A 296 -20.00 -14.84 33.76
N ASP A 297 -18.73 -14.45 33.87
CA ASP A 297 -18.30 -13.21 34.52
C ASP A 297 -18.39 -11.98 33.60
N GLY A 298 -18.19 -12.17 32.29
CA GLY A 298 -18.03 -11.06 31.33
C GLY A 298 -16.65 -10.40 31.38
N SER A 299 -15.69 -11.01 32.07
CA SER A 299 -14.29 -10.59 32.19
C SER A 299 -13.35 -11.79 31.98
N LEU A 300 -12.03 -11.56 32.04
CA LEU A 300 -10.98 -12.57 31.80
C LEU A 300 -9.91 -12.54 32.88
N ARG A 301 -9.38 -13.72 33.24
CA ARG A 301 -8.26 -13.91 34.19
C ARG A 301 -7.14 -14.77 33.57
N GLU A 302 -5.99 -14.85 34.25
CA GLU A 302 -4.88 -15.71 33.82
C GLU A 302 -5.12 -17.19 34.15
N ILE A 303 -4.99 -18.06 33.16
CA ILE A 303 -5.26 -19.49 33.29
C ILE A 303 -4.11 -20.20 34.03
N GLY A 304 -4.45 -21.01 35.03
CA GLY A 304 -3.49 -21.82 35.76
C GLY A 304 -2.82 -21.14 36.97
N ARG A 305 -3.29 -19.95 37.37
CA ARG A 305 -3.14 -19.49 38.76
C ARG A 305 -4.14 -20.25 39.63
N THR A 306 -3.68 -21.09 40.55
CA THR A 306 -4.51 -21.55 41.68
C THR A 306 -4.52 -20.49 42.77
N GLU A 307 -5.66 -20.34 43.46
CA GLU A 307 -5.85 -19.35 44.53
C GLU A 307 -4.89 -19.58 45.72
N GLU A 308 -4.32 -20.79 45.83
CA GLU A 308 -3.26 -21.16 46.77
C GLU A 308 -2.04 -20.21 46.74
N GLN A 309 -1.78 -19.49 45.64
CA GLN A 309 -0.68 -18.51 45.57
C GLN A 309 -0.96 -17.18 46.31
N HIS A 310 -2.13 -16.98 46.91
CA HIS A 310 -2.32 -15.96 47.95
C HIS A 310 -1.88 -16.43 49.35
N GLY A 311 -1.77 -17.74 49.59
CA GLY A 311 -1.59 -18.30 50.95
C GLY A 311 -0.19 -18.15 51.56
N ASP A 312 0.81 -17.69 50.79
CA ASP A 312 2.23 -17.74 51.18
C ASP A 312 2.86 -16.35 51.43
N GLN A 313 2.04 -15.29 51.57
CA GLN A 313 2.49 -13.95 52.04
C GLN A 313 2.12 -13.65 53.51
N ASP A 314 0.98 -14.16 54.01
CA ASP A 314 0.48 -13.86 55.37
C ASP A 314 1.32 -14.46 56.52
N HIS A 315 2.29 -15.34 56.22
CA HIS A 315 3.13 -16.01 57.23
C HIS A 315 4.48 -15.34 57.53
N LEU A 316 4.71 -14.10 57.07
CA LEU A 316 5.92 -13.33 57.40
C LEU A 316 5.72 -12.09 58.30
N GLU A 317 4.49 -11.72 58.67
CA GLU A 317 4.27 -10.58 59.60
C GLU A 317 4.21 -10.98 61.09
N THR A 318 4.07 -12.27 61.43
CA THR A 318 3.85 -12.73 62.83
C THR A 318 5.12 -12.75 63.71
N LEU A 319 6.15 -11.95 63.39
CA LEU A 319 7.43 -11.93 64.12
C LEU A 319 8.02 -10.52 64.34
N ALA A 320 7.20 -9.46 64.23
CA ALA A 320 7.66 -8.06 64.32
C ALA A 320 7.04 -7.20 65.45
N THR A 321 6.23 -7.76 66.38
CA THR A 321 5.49 -6.97 67.38
C THR A 321 5.67 -7.44 68.83
N ARG A 322 6.84 -7.20 69.46
CA ARG A 322 6.95 -7.40 70.93
C ARG A 322 8.00 -6.59 71.72
N THR A 323 8.03 -5.27 71.57
CA THR A 323 8.65 -4.37 72.57
C THR A 323 7.80 -3.14 72.85
N ARG A 324 7.43 -2.95 74.11
CA ARG A 324 6.94 -1.67 74.68
C ARG A 324 8.18 -0.77 74.95
N GLY A 325 8.11 0.56 75.06
CA GLY A 325 6.97 1.48 75.18
C GLY A 325 7.08 2.28 76.48
N SER A 326 6.95 3.62 76.42
CA SER A 326 7.50 4.67 77.32
C SER A 326 8.97 5.05 76.98
N ASP A 327 9.42 6.31 77.11
CA ASP A 327 8.91 7.41 77.95
C ASP A 327 8.71 8.80 77.25
N ARG A 328 8.59 9.89 78.05
CA ARG A 328 7.89 11.17 77.78
C ARG A 328 8.72 12.41 77.37
N ILE A 329 8.11 13.31 76.54
CA ILE A 329 7.96 14.80 76.58
C ILE A 329 9.23 15.66 76.95
N VAL A 330 9.63 16.80 76.33
CA VAL A 330 9.01 18.17 76.27
C VAL A 330 9.78 19.08 75.25
N GLU A 331 9.05 19.87 74.42
CA GLU A 331 9.28 21.21 73.76
C GLU A 331 10.70 21.69 73.27
N THR A 332 10.94 22.77 72.49
CA THR A 332 10.20 24.01 72.08
C THR A 332 10.52 24.49 70.63
N SER A 333 9.69 25.41 70.09
CA SER A 333 9.95 26.41 69.00
C SER A 333 10.41 25.91 67.60
N GLU A 334 9.75 26.20 66.47
CA GLU A 334 9.45 27.51 65.79
C GLU A 334 10.70 28.24 65.23
N CYS A 335 10.67 28.92 64.07
CA CYS A 335 9.56 29.41 63.23
C CYS A 335 9.86 29.28 61.70
N ALA A 336 9.02 29.87 60.82
CA ALA A 336 9.06 29.70 59.36
C ALA A 336 8.91 31.03 58.57
N LEU A 337 8.77 30.94 57.23
CA LEU A 337 8.63 32.02 56.22
C LEU A 337 9.95 32.75 55.87
N GLU A 338 10.18 33.32 54.68
CA GLU A 338 9.27 33.57 53.52
C GLU A 338 10.00 33.45 52.14
N ARG A 339 9.36 33.84 51.02
CA ARG A 339 9.92 33.79 49.64
C ARG A 339 10.23 35.22 49.06
N PRO A 340 10.18 35.52 47.74
CA PRO A 340 11.40 35.62 46.92
C PRO A 340 11.55 36.94 46.10
N SER A 341 12.69 37.19 45.46
CA SER A 341 12.79 38.15 44.34
C SER A 341 14.00 37.94 43.40
N GLU A 342 13.92 38.56 42.22
CA GLU A 342 14.78 38.39 41.04
C GLU A 342 16.13 39.15 41.08
N GLY A 343 17.06 38.84 40.15
CA GLY A 343 18.25 39.66 39.91
C GLY A 343 19.02 39.30 38.63
N ARG A 344 19.32 40.30 37.77
CA ARG A 344 20.10 40.17 36.51
C ARG A 344 21.55 40.65 36.70
N GLY A 345 22.54 40.16 35.94
CA GLY A 345 23.85 40.85 35.85
C GLY A 345 24.99 40.16 35.08
N ARG A 346 25.39 40.72 33.93
CA ARG A 346 26.48 40.27 33.01
C ARG A 346 27.92 40.43 33.53
N GLY A 347 28.85 39.63 33.00
CA GLY A 347 30.30 39.94 32.82
C GLY A 347 31.25 38.76 33.11
N GLY A 348 32.41 38.58 32.46
CA GLY A 348 32.98 39.21 31.26
C GLY A 348 34.53 39.09 31.16
N ARG A 349 35.08 38.78 29.96
CA ARG A 349 36.51 38.57 29.60
C ARG A 349 37.10 37.20 30.07
N VAL A 350 38.05 36.48 29.43
CA VAL A 350 38.90 36.54 28.18
C VAL A 350 40.40 36.40 28.52
N GLY A 351 41.08 35.48 27.82
CA GLY A 351 42.51 35.14 27.91
C GLY A 351 42.75 33.68 28.35
N GLU A 352 43.75 32.92 27.88
CA GLU A 352 44.59 33.04 26.67
C GLU A 352 45.27 31.67 26.36
N GLN A 353 46.35 31.66 25.55
CA GLN A 353 47.14 30.49 25.08
C GLN A 353 47.80 29.68 26.23
N GLY A 354 48.35 28.46 26.07
CA GLY A 354 48.52 27.55 24.91
C GLY A 354 49.56 26.44 25.21
N ASP A 355 49.71 25.46 24.29
CA ASP A 355 50.78 24.43 24.14
C ASP A 355 51.23 23.51 25.33
N GLY A 356 51.61 22.25 25.01
CA GLY A 356 52.41 21.41 25.94
C GLY A 356 52.36 19.88 25.77
N HIS A 357 53.46 19.29 25.28
CA HIS A 357 53.79 17.84 25.31
C HIS A 357 54.08 17.31 26.76
N THR A 358 54.30 16.01 27.10
CA THR A 358 54.83 14.83 26.33
C THR A 358 54.56 13.45 27.00
N ASP A 359 54.78 12.39 26.20
CA ASP A 359 54.99 10.92 26.42
C ASP A 359 55.50 10.36 27.79
N GLY A 360 55.18 9.08 28.04
CA GLY A 360 55.75 8.19 29.09
C GLY A 360 54.87 6.93 29.38
N ARG A 361 55.02 5.76 28.72
CA ARG A 361 55.97 4.63 28.98
C ARG A 361 55.69 3.83 30.29
N HIS A 362 55.87 2.49 30.40
CA HIS A 362 56.57 1.49 29.55
C HIS A 362 56.23 -0.01 29.88
N HIS A 363 56.79 -0.95 29.08
CA HIS A 363 56.92 -2.43 29.25
C HIS A 363 55.63 -3.31 29.26
N ARG A 364 55.46 -4.48 28.58
CA ARG A 364 56.24 -5.53 27.84
C ARG A 364 56.64 -6.84 28.59
N TYR A 365 56.58 -7.95 27.81
CA TYR A 365 57.22 -9.30 27.95
C TYR A 365 56.51 -10.35 28.84
N HIS A 366 56.47 -11.67 28.52
CA HIS A 366 56.75 -12.42 27.27
C HIS A 366 56.08 -13.84 27.20
N HIS A 367 56.46 -14.64 26.18
CA HIS A 367 56.08 -16.02 25.78
C HIS A 367 55.93 -17.10 26.90
N HIS A 368 55.21 -18.24 26.74
CA HIS A 368 55.50 -19.32 25.77
C HIS A 368 54.36 -20.34 25.47
N HIS A 369 54.58 -21.16 24.42
CA HIS A 369 53.76 -22.30 23.98
C HIS A 369 53.86 -23.55 24.87
N HIS A 370 52.84 -24.43 24.86
CA HIS A 370 52.97 -25.78 24.24
C HIS A 370 51.62 -26.54 24.06
N ARG A 371 51.57 -27.43 23.06
CA ARG A 371 50.56 -28.51 22.93
C ARG A 371 51.14 -29.83 23.45
N LEU A 372 50.28 -30.74 23.92
CA LEU A 372 50.44 -32.21 23.77
C LEU A 372 49.10 -32.95 23.99
N HIS A 373 49.03 -34.22 23.59
CA HIS A 373 47.85 -35.10 23.68
C HIS A 373 47.90 -36.02 24.92
N HIS A 374 46.76 -36.49 25.46
CA HIS A 374 46.27 -37.87 25.27
C HIS A 374 45.06 -38.30 26.14
N HIS A 375 44.27 -39.21 25.54
CA HIS A 375 43.43 -40.27 26.13
C HIS A 375 42.24 -39.96 27.06
N ALA A 376 41.33 -40.95 27.08
CA ALA A 376 40.12 -41.02 27.87
C ALA A 376 40.24 -42.10 28.96
N GLY A 377 39.46 -41.95 30.03
CA GLY A 377 39.33 -42.95 31.11
C GLY A 377 37.98 -42.79 31.79
N ASN A 378 37.26 -43.90 32.01
CA ASN A 378 35.90 -43.89 32.54
C ASN A 378 35.93 -44.30 34.02
N GLY A 379 35.29 -43.54 34.92
CA GLY A 379 35.35 -43.82 36.36
C GLY A 379 34.32 -43.05 37.18
N LYS A 380 33.40 -43.77 37.84
CA LYS A 380 32.46 -43.21 38.82
C LYS A 380 33.02 -43.39 40.23
N HIS A 381 32.99 -42.36 41.08
CA HIS A 381 32.45 -42.48 42.46
C HIS A 381 32.39 -41.16 43.24
N ARG A 382 31.19 -40.89 43.81
CA ARG A 382 30.84 -40.11 45.03
C ARG A 382 31.31 -38.65 45.21
N ARG A 383 30.48 -37.91 45.96
CA ARG A 383 30.56 -36.48 46.32
C ARG A 383 31.41 -36.24 47.58
N PRO A 384 31.84 -34.98 47.81
CA PRO A 384 31.24 -34.21 48.92
C PRO A 384 30.33 -33.05 48.46
N GLN A 385 29.62 -32.41 49.39
CA GLN A 385 28.73 -31.29 49.14
C GLN A 385 29.46 -29.94 49.31
N HIS A 386 29.09 -28.95 48.50
CA HIS A 386 29.03 -27.56 48.96
C HIS A 386 27.72 -26.91 48.48
N SER A 387 27.46 -25.70 48.98
CA SER A 387 26.20 -24.96 48.93
C SER A 387 25.56 -24.85 47.54
N LYS A 388 24.22 -24.95 47.51
CA LYS A 388 23.42 -24.36 46.42
C LYS A 388 23.47 -22.85 46.58
N GLU A 389 24.19 -22.15 45.71
CA GLU A 389 23.87 -20.75 45.46
C GLU A 389 22.54 -20.67 44.70
N ALA A 390 21.78 -19.59 44.91
CA ALA A 390 20.50 -19.40 44.25
C ALA A 390 20.72 -19.04 42.78
N GLY A 391 20.34 -19.93 41.87
CA GLY A 391 20.33 -19.62 40.44
C GLY A 391 19.41 -18.43 40.11
N PRO A 392 19.66 -17.72 38.99
CA PRO A 392 18.90 -16.52 38.64
C PRO A 392 17.39 -16.80 38.55
N ARG A 393 16.59 -15.81 38.95
CA ARG A 393 15.11 -15.87 38.90
C ARG A 393 14.67 -16.25 37.48
N ARG A 394 13.81 -17.26 37.37
CA ARG A 394 13.24 -17.68 36.08
C ARG A 394 12.31 -16.58 35.54
N PRO A 395 12.30 -16.29 34.23
CA PRO A 395 11.38 -15.33 33.64
C PRO A 395 9.92 -15.81 33.81
N HIS A 396 9.00 -14.86 33.97
CA HIS A 396 7.59 -15.14 34.29
C HIS A 396 6.74 -15.62 33.10
N HIS A 397 7.31 -15.76 31.90
CA HIS A 397 6.61 -16.15 30.69
C HIS A 397 6.84 -17.64 30.36
N ARG A 398 5.77 -18.38 30.09
CA ARG A 398 5.79 -19.81 29.69
C ARG A 398 5.65 -19.93 28.17
N PRO A 399 6.73 -20.22 27.41
CA PRO A 399 6.64 -20.36 25.97
C PRO A 399 5.73 -21.51 25.53
N SER A 400 5.30 -21.50 24.27
CA SER A 400 4.60 -22.63 23.65
C SER A 400 5.53 -23.84 23.50
N LYS A 401 4.96 -25.03 23.64
CA LYS A 401 5.62 -26.29 23.25
C LYS A 401 5.57 -26.47 21.73
N ALA A 402 6.42 -27.36 21.21
CA ALA A 402 6.24 -27.86 19.85
C ALA A 402 4.83 -28.50 19.72
N LYS A 403 4.17 -28.20 18.59
CA LYS A 403 2.76 -28.50 18.28
C LYS A 403 1.70 -27.78 19.15
N GLU A 404 2.09 -26.77 19.93
CA GLU A 404 1.16 -25.95 20.73
C GLU A 404 1.02 -24.54 20.14
N SER A 405 -0.13 -24.24 19.52
CA SER A 405 -0.51 -22.85 19.19
C SER A 405 -1.10 -22.17 20.42
N ILE A 406 -0.73 -20.91 20.64
CA ILE A 406 -1.18 -20.10 21.78
C ILE A 406 -1.80 -18.79 21.31
N ALA A 407 -2.76 -18.28 22.07
CA ALA A 407 -3.49 -17.04 21.82
C ALA A 407 -3.57 -16.18 23.09
N ALA A 408 -3.95 -14.92 22.90
CA ALA A 408 -4.30 -13.98 23.96
C ALA A 408 -5.72 -13.45 23.73
N ALA A 409 -6.35 -12.91 24.78
CA ALA A 409 -7.63 -12.23 24.68
C ALA A 409 -7.69 -11.01 25.61
N VAL A 410 -8.27 -9.92 25.11
CA VAL A 410 -8.55 -8.69 25.86
C VAL A 410 -10.06 -8.44 25.82
N CYS A 411 -10.66 -8.14 26.96
CA CYS A 411 -12.09 -7.95 27.12
C CYS A 411 -12.39 -6.56 27.72
N GLN A 412 -13.34 -5.85 27.12
CA GLN A 412 -13.91 -4.62 27.68
C GLN A 412 -15.37 -4.88 28.06
N ALA A 413 -15.76 -4.48 29.27
CA ALA A 413 -17.12 -4.61 29.80
C ALA A 413 -17.71 -3.25 30.19
N VAL A 414 -19.00 -3.04 29.95
CA VAL A 414 -19.74 -1.82 30.27
C VAL A 414 -21.17 -2.13 30.74
N SER A 415 -21.63 -1.41 31.76
CA SER A 415 -23.00 -1.51 32.27
C SER A 415 -23.86 -0.38 31.68
N LEU A 416 -24.84 -0.73 30.86
CA LEU A 416 -25.73 0.21 30.17
C LEU A 416 -27.09 0.31 30.87
N GLY A 417 -27.56 1.53 31.10
CA GLY A 417 -28.97 1.78 31.43
C GLY A 417 -29.92 1.45 30.26
N PRO A 418 -31.25 1.44 30.48
CA PRO A 418 -32.23 1.32 29.41
C PRO A 418 -31.98 2.36 28.31
N HIS A 419 -31.93 1.93 27.04
CA HIS A 419 -31.61 2.80 25.89
C HIS A 419 -30.24 3.52 25.97
N GLY A 420 -29.35 3.06 26.85
CA GLY A 420 -27.99 3.57 26.99
C GLY A 420 -27.09 3.12 25.84
N VAL A 421 -26.09 3.97 25.53
CA VAL A 421 -25.10 3.74 24.48
C VAL A 421 -23.70 3.98 25.06
N ALA A 422 -22.73 3.13 24.70
CA ALA A 422 -21.32 3.32 25.02
C ALA A 422 -20.42 3.06 23.80
N ARG A 423 -19.14 3.44 23.93
CA ARG A 423 -18.07 3.16 22.97
C ARG A 423 -16.98 2.35 23.67
N LEU A 424 -16.41 1.37 22.98
CA LEU A 424 -15.31 0.51 23.45
C LEU A 424 -14.25 0.43 22.34
N SER A 425 -12.99 0.76 22.63
CA SER A 425 -11.95 0.94 21.60
C SER A 425 -10.83 -0.09 21.72
N PHE A 426 -10.61 -0.88 20.68
CA PHE A 426 -9.53 -1.89 20.59
C PHE A 426 -8.56 -1.56 19.46
N ALA A 427 -7.33 -2.07 19.53
CA ALA A 427 -6.37 -2.01 18.42
C ALA A 427 -5.67 -3.35 18.19
N LEU A 428 -5.31 -3.60 16.93
CA LEU A 428 -4.39 -4.64 16.49
C LEU A 428 -3.22 -3.97 15.78
N ALA A 429 -2.02 -4.12 16.31
CA ALA A 429 -0.77 -3.69 15.66
C ALA A 429 0.16 -4.89 15.42
N TRP A 430 1.07 -4.79 14.45
CA TRP A 430 2.10 -5.80 14.18
C TRP A 430 3.46 -5.17 13.91
N ASP A 431 4.40 -5.36 14.82
CA ASP A 431 5.79 -5.00 14.61
C ASP A 431 6.51 -6.13 13.85
N MET A 432 6.95 -5.83 12.63
CA MET A 432 7.86 -6.63 11.80
C MET A 432 8.85 -5.68 11.11
N PRO A 433 9.85 -5.16 11.84
CA PRO A 433 10.55 -3.92 11.48
C PRO A 433 11.44 -4.03 10.25
N ILE A 434 11.78 -5.26 9.85
CA ILE A 434 12.59 -5.58 8.68
C ILE A 434 11.71 -6.23 7.61
N VAL A 435 11.76 -5.70 6.39
CA VAL A 435 11.34 -6.43 5.19
C VAL A 435 12.54 -7.21 4.64
N ARG A 436 12.34 -8.49 4.29
CA ARG A 436 13.34 -9.31 3.58
C ARG A 436 12.82 -9.77 2.22
N PHE A 437 13.73 -9.86 1.27
CA PHE A 437 13.52 -10.42 -0.06
C PHE A 437 14.23 -11.77 -0.19
N GLY A 438 13.86 -12.59 -1.18
CA GLY A 438 14.42 -13.94 -1.38
C GLY A 438 15.93 -14.00 -1.58
N SER A 439 16.54 -12.90 -2.05
CA SER A 439 18.00 -12.71 -2.11
C SER A 439 18.71 -12.56 -0.77
N GLY A 440 17.98 -12.44 0.34
CA GLY A 440 18.52 -12.08 1.66
C GLY A 440 18.78 -10.58 1.84
N LEU A 441 18.48 -9.73 0.84
CA LEU A 441 18.40 -8.28 1.04
C LEU A 441 17.36 -7.98 2.12
N ALA A 442 17.74 -7.16 3.09
CA ALA A 442 16.94 -6.81 4.25
C ALA A 442 17.00 -5.30 4.50
N LEU A 443 15.85 -4.66 4.66
CA LEU A 443 15.72 -3.21 4.81
C LEU A 443 14.73 -2.87 5.94
N PRO A 444 14.94 -1.76 6.66
CA PRO A 444 13.98 -1.26 7.65
C PRO A 444 12.72 -0.71 6.98
N ARG A 445 11.54 -1.08 7.48
CA ARG A 445 10.26 -0.50 7.04
C ARG A 445 10.14 0.96 7.50
N ARG A 446 9.38 1.76 6.76
CA ARG A 446 9.23 3.21 6.99
C ARG A 446 8.86 3.56 8.44
N TYR A 447 7.90 2.87 9.06
CA TYR A 447 7.46 3.21 10.42
C TYR A 447 8.59 3.15 11.47
N THR A 448 9.65 2.38 11.22
CA THR A 448 10.81 2.26 12.12
C THR A 448 11.62 3.55 12.25
N ARG A 449 11.44 4.51 11.33
CA ARG A 449 11.97 5.88 11.46
C ARG A 449 11.40 6.59 12.71
N PHE A 450 10.16 6.28 13.07
CA PHE A 450 9.42 6.95 14.15
C PHE A 450 9.40 6.11 15.44
N PHE A 451 9.15 4.81 15.34
CA PHE A 451 9.01 3.89 16.49
C PHE A 451 10.23 2.97 16.74
N GLY A 452 11.34 3.19 16.03
CA GLY A 452 12.56 2.39 16.18
C GLY A 452 12.52 1.03 15.45
N LYS A 453 13.64 0.30 15.53
CA LYS A 453 13.91 -0.93 14.75
C LYS A 453 14.32 -2.15 15.58
N GLU A 454 14.39 -2.01 16.90
CA GLU A 454 14.90 -3.06 17.80
C GLU A 454 13.84 -4.12 18.09
N GLY A 455 12.57 -3.70 18.01
CA GLY A 455 11.39 -4.54 17.97
C GLY A 455 10.90 -5.04 19.32
N GLY A 456 9.86 -5.86 19.28
CA GLY A 456 9.34 -6.57 20.46
C GLY A 456 8.39 -5.73 21.33
N LEU A 457 8.76 -4.51 21.73
CA LEU A 457 7.85 -3.59 22.46
C LEU A 457 7.13 -2.62 21.51
N THR A 458 7.74 -2.34 20.36
CA THR A 458 7.27 -1.40 19.34
C THR A 458 5.79 -1.55 18.95
N ALA A 459 5.24 -2.77 18.93
CA ALA A 459 3.83 -3.00 18.60
C ALA A 459 2.84 -2.37 19.61
N GLY A 460 3.17 -2.37 20.90
CA GLY A 460 2.34 -1.82 21.97
C GLY A 460 2.31 -0.29 21.93
N LEU A 461 3.45 0.34 21.65
CA LEU A 461 3.56 1.77 21.40
C LEU A 461 2.76 2.21 20.17
N ILE A 462 2.82 1.45 19.07
CA ILE A 462 2.01 1.71 17.86
C ILE A 462 0.51 1.56 18.14
N ALA A 463 0.10 0.53 18.90
CA ALA A 463 -1.31 0.35 19.30
C ALA A 463 -1.80 1.49 20.21
N SER A 464 -0.96 1.96 21.14
CA SER A 464 -1.28 3.10 22.01
C SER A 464 -1.36 4.42 21.25
N HIS A 465 -0.47 4.65 20.26
CA HIS A 465 -0.55 5.79 19.35
C HIS A 465 -1.86 5.75 18.55
N ALA A 466 -2.21 4.61 17.97
CA ALA A 466 -3.45 4.46 17.21
C ALA A 466 -4.71 4.73 18.06
N LEU A 467 -4.81 4.17 19.26
CA LEU A 467 -5.91 4.43 20.20
C LEU A 467 -5.98 5.90 20.67
N ARG A 468 -4.88 6.64 20.60
CA ARG A 468 -4.83 8.08 20.88
C ARG A 468 -5.24 8.95 19.69
N TYR A 469 -4.85 8.59 18.46
CA TYR A 469 -4.92 9.47 17.28
C TYR A 469 -6.00 9.10 16.25
N TYR A 470 -6.61 7.91 16.29
CA TYR A 470 -7.67 7.54 15.33
C TYR A 470 -8.86 8.51 15.20
N PRO A 471 -9.31 9.27 16.23
CA PRO A 471 -10.39 10.24 16.08
C PRO A 471 -9.99 11.51 15.29
N LEU A 472 -8.70 11.69 15.02
CA LEU A 472 -8.17 12.68 14.07
C LEU A 472 -8.05 12.04 12.69
N TRP A 473 -7.51 10.81 12.60
CA TRP A 473 -7.46 10.04 11.35
C TRP A 473 -8.85 9.92 10.69
N GLU A 474 -9.92 9.63 11.45
CA GLU A 474 -11.28 9.58 10.89
C GLU A 474 -11.75 10.93 10.31
N LYS A 475 -11.43 12.05 10.98
CA LYS A 475 -11.78 13.40 10.50
C LYS A 475 -11.01 13.75 9.23
N GLU A 476 -9.75 13.37 9.14
CA GLU A 476 -8.91 13.54 7.95
C GLU A 476 -9.42 12.67 6.80
N ILE A 477 -9.75 11.40 7.08
CA ILE A 477 -10.37 10.48 6.10
C ILE A 477 -11.68 11.07 5.57
N GLU A 478 -12.54 11.59 6.44
CA GLU A 478 -13.75 12.29 6.01
C GLU A 478 -13.46 13.55 5.23
N ALA A 479 -12.46 14.36 5.62
CA ALA A 479 -12.12 15.61 4.94
C ALA A 479 -11.71 15.39 3.48
N TRP A 480 -10.90 14.37 3.16
CA TRP A 480 -10.50 14.09 1.77
C TRP A 480 -11.53 13.29 0.96
N GLN A 481 -12.36 12.46 1.62
CA GLN A 481 -13.45 11.75 0.94
C GLN A 481 -14.65 12.67 0.61
N ARG A 482 -14.94 13.63 1.50
CA ARG A 482 -16.15 14.48 1.45
C ARG A 482 -16.43 15.16 0.11
N PRO A 483 -15.48 15.81 -0.58
CA PRO A 483 -15.78 16.53 -1.83
C PRO A 483 -16.36 15.64 -2.92
N VAL A 484 -15.95 14.36 -2.98
CA VAL A 484 -16.49 13.38 -3.95
C VAL A 484 -17.78 12.75 -3.41
N LEU A 485 -17.87 12.50 -2.10
CA LEU A 485 -19.07 11.91 -1.49
C LEU A 485 -20.30 12.83 -1.57
N GLU A 486 -20.12 14.14 -1.35
CA GLU A 486 -21.20 15.13 -1.32
C GLU A 486 -21.58 15.67 -2.72
N ASP A 487 -20.74 15.55 -3.75
CA ASP A 487 -21.03 16.01 -5.13
C ASP A 487 -22.23 15.26 -5.76
N PRO A 488 -23.37 15.92 -6.04
CA PRO A 488 -24.56 15.27 -6.59
C PRO A 488 -24.42 14.90 -8.08
N SER A 489 -23.41 15.40 -8.79
CA SER A 489 -23.17 15.12 -10.22
C SER A 489 -22.48 13.78 -10.50
N LEU A 490 -22.04 13.08 -9.44
CA LEU A 490 -21.29 11.84 -9.50
C LEU A 490 -22.15 10.63 -9.10
N PRO A 491 -22.20 9.54 -9.91
CA PRO A 491 -22.97 8.35 -9.59
C PRO A 491 -22.52 7.65 -8.29
N ALA A 492 -23.47 7.07 -7.55
CA ALA A 492 -23.18 6.36 -6.31
C ALA A 492 -22.21 5.17 -6.47
N PHE A 493 -22.28 4.44 -7.60
CA PHE A 493 -21.33 3.36 -7.89
C PHE A 493 -19.90 3.91 -8.06
N TYR A 494 -19.73 5.06 -8.71
CA TYR A 494 -18.42 5.67 -8.93
C TYR A 494 -17.77 6.07 -7.61
N LYS A 495 -18.53 6.73 -6.73
CA LYS A 495 -18.09 7.08 -5.36
C LYS A 495 -17.66 5.84 -4.57
N HIS A 496 -18.42 4.75 -4.65
CA HIS A 496 -18.11 3.49 -3.97
C HIS A 496 -16.82 2.85 -4.51
N MET A 497 -16.65 2.80 -5.84
CA MET A 497 -15.49 2.18 -6.50
C MET A 497 -14.20 2.99 -6.30
N LEU A 498 -14.25 4.32 -6.48
CA LEU A 498 -13.08 5.21 -6.43
C LEU A 498 -12.28 5.05 -5.13
N PHE A 499 -12.98 5.02 -4.00
CA PHE A 499 -12.34 4.83 -2.71
C PHE A 499 -11.99 3.37 -2.44
N ASN A 500 -12.85 2.41 -2.78
CA ASN A 500 -12.59 1.01 -2.44
C ASN A 500 -11.48 0.35 -3.27
N GLU A 501 -11.23 0.75 -4.52
CA GLU A 501 -10.09 0.22 -5.31
C GLU A 501 -8.72 0.66 -4.75
N LEU A 502 -8.64 1.72 -3.93
CA LEU A 502 -7.41 2.11 -3.22
C LEU A 502 -6.90 1.04 -2.25
N TYR A 503 -7.70 0.01 -1.92
CA TYR A 503 -7.27 -1.11 -1.07
C TYR A 503 -5.94 -1.72 -1.52
N PHE A 504 -5.66 -1.69 -2.82
CA PHE A 504 -4.46 -2.26 -3.40
C PHE A 504 -3.17 -1.54 -2.98
N LEU A 505 -3.23 -0.27 -2.55
CA LEU A 505 -2.04 0.44 -2.04
C LEU A 505 -1.58 -0.13 -0.67
N THR A 506 -2.48 -0.74 0.12
CA THR A 506 -2.14 -1.49 1.33
C THR A 506 -1.92 -2.98 1.03
N ASP A 507 -2.79 -3.58 0.24
CA ASP A 507 -2.86 -5.05 0.07
C ASP A 507 -1.93 -5.59 -1.03
N GLY A 508 -1.51 -4.75 -1.99
CA GLY A 508 -0.68 -5.08 -3.15
C GLY A 508 0.80 -5.34 -2.86
N GLY A 509 1.10 -6.09 -1.80
CA GLY A 509 2.47 -6.50 -1.45
C GLY A 509 3.40 -5.34 -1.12
N THR A 510 2.83 -4.22 -0.67
CA THR A 510 3.52 -2.93 -0.57
C THR A 510 4.73 -2.98 0.36
N VAL A 511 5.80 -2.35 -0.12
CA VAL A 511 7.09 -2.14 0.54
C VAL A 511 7.28 -0.64 0.65
N TRP A 512 7.42 -0.14 1.87
CA TRP A 512 7.89 1.22 2.10
C TRP A 512 9.09 1.14 3.04
N THR A 513 10.26 1.49 2.53
CA THR A 513 11.53 1.38 3.26
C THR A 513 12.15 2.74 3.49
N GLU A 514 12.75 2.90 4.67
CA GLU A 514 13.53 4.10 4.95
C GLU A 514 14.73 4.19 3.99
N SER A 515 15.00 5.39 3.47
CA SER A 515 15.95 5.61 2.38
C SER A 515 17.36 5.13 2.74
N ARG A 516 18.04 4.51 1.77
CA ARG A 516 19.47 4.20 1.90
C ARG A 516 20.29 5.48 2.00
N ALA A 517 20.69 5.83 3.22
CA ALA A 517 21.92 6.61 3.42
C ALA A 517 23.09 5.89 2.69
N GLY A 518 23.93 6.67 2.01
CA GLY A 518 24.79 6.14 0.95
C GLY A 518 25.82 5.12 1.45
N ARG A 519 25.92 3.98 0.76
CA ARG A 519 27.15 3.17 0.71
C ARG A 519 27.79 3.31 -0.66
N ALA A 520 28.41 4.47 -0.87
CA ALA A 520 29.29 4.75 -2.00
C ALA A 520 30.61 5.28 -1.43
N HIS A 521 31.66 4.44 -1.47
CA HIS A 521 33.01 4.75 -1.00
C HIS A 521 33.16 5.31 0.43
N GLU A 522 32.85 4.47 1.41
CA GLU A 522 33.72 4.37 2.59
C GLU A 522 34.61 3.15 2.37
N SER A 523 35.80 3.41 1.82
CA SER A 523 36.89 2.45 1.68
C SER A 523 38.13 3.05 2.32
N ASP A 524 38.00 3.39 3.60
CA ASP A 524 39.14 3.81 4.42
C ASP A 524 40.09 2.64 4.59
N GLY A 525 41.38 2.90 4.39
CA GLY A 525 42.39 1.86 4.32
C GLY A 525 43.02 1.57 5.67
N GLU A 526 42.76 0.38 6.20
CA GLU A 526 43.65 -0.27 7.18
C GLU A 526 44.41 -1.41 6.47
N GLU A 527 45.63 -1.12 6.02
CA GLU A 527 46.59 -2.15 5.60
C GLU A 527 47.25 -2.79 6.84
N GLU A 528 46.78 -3.95 7.30
CA GLU A 528 47.61 -4.84 8.12
C GLU A 528 47.52 -6.32 7.71
N GLY A 529 48.70 -6.94 7.55
CA GLY A 529 48.97 -8.27 8.10
C GLY A 529 48.19 -9.47 7.54
N GLY A 530 48.27 -9.73 6.23
CA GLY A 530 47.66 -10.93 5.65
C GLY A 530 48.31 -12.27 6.05
N GLN A 531 47.61 -13.38 5.78
CA GLN A 531 48.21 -14.70 5.52
C GLN A 531 47.25 -15.55 4.67
N GLY A 532 47.77 -16.16 3.61
CA GLY A 532 46.96 -16.82 2.57
C GLY A 532 46.80 -18.33 2.76
N TRP A 533 45.93 -18.93 1.95
CA TRP A 533 45.84 -20.38 1.76
C TRP A 533 45.80 -20.72 0.27
N GLU A 534 46.93 -21.22 -0.25
CA GLU A 534 47.05 -21.68 -1.63
C GLU A 534 46.39 -23.05 -1.83
N THR A 535 45.36 -23.13 -2.67
CA THR A 535 45.11 -24.27 -3.57
C THR A 535 44.41 -23.78 -4.84
N GLY A 536 44.72 -24.27 -6.05
CA GLY A 536 45.84 -25.12 -6.43
C GLY A 536 45.81 -25.54 -7.91
N ARG A 537 46.84 -25.13 -8.66
CA ARG A 537 47.25 -25.62 -10.00
C ARG A 537 46.37 -25.28 -11.22
N ASN A 538 46.95 -24.42 -12.06
CA ASN A 538 46.77 -24.33 -13.52
C ASN A 538 46.46 -25.67 -14.23
N ARG A 539 45.57 -25.60 -15.22
CA ARG A 539 45.83 -26.12 -16.57
C ARG A 539 45.32 -25.12 -17.62
N ARG A 540 46.22 -24.60 -18.46
CA ARG A 540 45.88 -24.12 -19.82
C ARG A 540 45.82 -25.33 -20.77
N PRO A 541 45.27 -25.16 -21.98
CA PRO A 541 46.17 -24.81 -23.09
C PRO A 541 45.64 -23.67 -23.99
N ASP A 542 46.53 -22.76 -24.40
CA ASP A 542 47.09 -22.63 -25.78
C ASP A 542 46.35 -23.42 -26.91
N GLN A 543 46.22 -23.01 -28.18
CA GLN A 543 46.73 -21.91 -29.04
C GLN A 543 45.91 -22.01 -30.39
N GLU A 544 45.80 -21.10 -31.40
CA GLU A 544 46.41 -19.81 -31.81
C GLU A 544 45.35 -18.87 -32.49
N GLY A 545 45.76 -17.65 -32.89
CA GLY A 545 45.13 -16.84 -33.97
C GLY A 545 43.92 -15.96 -33.55
N GLU A 546 43.70 -14.74 -34.08
CA GLU A 546 44.50 -13.89 -35.00
C GLU A 546 44.52 -12.43 -34.51
N VAL A 547 45.41 -11.61 -35.09
CA VAL A 547 45.53 -10.17 -34.76
C VAL A 547 44.81 -9.31 -35.79
N TRP A 548 43.87 -8.48 -35.34
CA TRP A 548 43.45 -7.28 -36.08
C TRP A 548 43.82 -6.02 -35.30
N ARG A 549 44.66 -5.17 -35.91
CA ARG A 549 45.06 -3.87 -35.35
C ARG A 549 44.27 -2.74 -36.00
N GLY A 550 43.61 -1.94 -35.18
CA GLY A 550 43.31 -0.54 -35.49
C GLY A 550 41.84 -0.16 -35.64
N ASN A 551 41.33 0.59 -34.66
CA ASN A 551 40.99 1.99 -34.93
C ASN A 551 41.00 2.79 -33.61
N ARG A 552 41.80 3.86 -33.55
CA ARG A 552 42.03 4.65 -32.32
C ARG A 552 40.89 5.63 -31.97
N GLU A 553 39.83 5.68 -32.76
CA GLU A 553 38.72 6.61 -32.57
C GLU A 553 37.69 6.16 -31.52
N GLN A 554 37.63 4.86 -31.18
CA GLN A 554 36.70 4.37 -30.14
C GLN A 554 37.10 4.79 -28.73
N ASP A 555 38.41 4.93 -28.42
CA ASP A 555 38.87 5.35 -27.10
C ASP A 555 38.56 6.84 -26.80
N ALA A 556 38.44 7.68 -27.83
CA ALA A 556 37.95 9.05 -27.67
C ALA A 556 36.49 9.07 -27.19
N ARG A 557 35.62 8.26 -27.83
CA ARG A 557 34.19 8.14 -27.45
C ARG A 557 34.00 7.54 -26.06
N ARG A 558 34.86 6.60 -25.65
CA ARG A 558 34.87 6.02 -24.29
C ARG A 558 35.17 7.05 -23.19
N ARG A 559 35.99 8.07 -23.46
CA ARG A 559 36.27 9.15 -22.50
C ARG A 559 35.12 10.15 -22.37
N ALA A 560 34.38 10.42 -23.44
CA ALA A 560 33.19 11.28 -23.39
C ALA A 560 32.07 10.66 -22.53
N GLY A 561 31.77 9.37 -22.71
CA GLY A 561 30.74 8.68 -21.92
C GLY A 561 31.05 8.56 -20.41
N GLY A 562 32.33 8.67 -20.03
CA GLY A 562 32.73 8.67 -18.62
C GLY A 562 32.38 9.96 -17.87
N ALA A 563 32.29 11.10 -18.57
CA ALA A 563 32.00 12.40 -17.94
C ALA A 563 30.54 12.51 -17.51
N SER A 564 29.59 12.20 -18.42
CA SER A 564 28.16 12.29 -18.15
C SER A 564 27.68 11.36 -17.03
N GLY A 565 28.31 10.20 -16.88
CA GLY A 565 28.06 9.28 -15.76
C GLY A 565 28.45 9.86 -14.39
N VAL A 566 29.49 10.71 -14.33
CA VAL A 566 29.93 11.36 -13.08
C VAL A 566 29.07 12.59 -12.76
N GLU A 567 28.65 13.36 -13.76
CA GLU A 567 27.75 14.50 -13.55
C GLU A 567 26.34 14.06 -13.14
N ASN A 568 25.73 13.10 -13.83
CA ASN A 568 24.41 12.59 -13.46
C ASN A 568 24.37 12.04 -12.03
N ASN A 569 25.45 11.38 -11.58
CA ASN A 569 25.56 10.88 -10.20
C ASN A 569 25.56 12.03 -9.17
N ARG A 570 26.11 13.21 -9.51
CA ARG A 570 26.01 14.44 -8.69
C ARG A 570 24.61 15.07 -8.76
N THR A 571 23.92 14.99 -9.90
CA THR A 571 22.54 15.49 -10.04
C THR A 571 21.57 14.72 -9.15
N PHE A 572 21.64 13.39 -9.13
CA PHE A 572 20.84 12.56 -8.20
C PHE A 572 21.23 12.78 -6.73
N GLN A 573 22.49 13.10 -6.43
CA GLN A 573 22.93 13.45 -5.06
C GLN A 573 22.26 14.73 -4.52
N SER A 574 22.00 15.74 -5.35
CA SER A 574 21.30 16.96 -4.89
C SER A 574 19.83 16.69 -4.55
N CYS A 575 19.19 15.77 -5.27
CA CYS A 575 17.78 15.39 -5.06
C CYS A 575 17.58 14.34 -3.95
N HIS A 576 18.66 13.89 -3.29
CA HIS A 576 18.57 13.04 -2.11
C HIS A 576 17.77 13.68 -0.95
N GLY A 577 17.58 15.00 -0.91
CA GLY A 577 16.76 15.66 0.12
C GLY A 577 15.34 15.09 0.18
N GLU A 578 14.58 15.22 -0.92
CA GLU A 578 13.20 14.73 -1.02
C GLU A 578 13.11 13.22 -0.79
N GLN A 579 13.98 12.43 -1.43
CA GLN A 579 13.91 10.97 -1.35
C GLN A 579 14.38 10.42 0.02
N ARG A 580 15.25 11.13 0.75
CA ARG A 580 15.56 10.81 2.17
C ARG A 580 14.44 11.20 3.11
N MET A 581 13.64 12.21 2.79
CA MET A 581 12.50 12.61 3.62
C MET A 581 11.39 11.56 3.60
N VAL A 582 11.08 10.95 2.45
CA VAL A 582 9.98 9.97 2.33
C VAL A 582 10.39 8.50 2.21
N GLY A 583 11.59 8.17 1.74
CA GLY A 583 12.03 6.77 1.55
C GLY A 583 11.78 6.23 0.13
N GLN A 584 11.95 4.91 -0.03
CA GLN A 584 11.71 4.20 -1.29
C GLN A 584 10.44 3.34 -1.20
N PHE A 585 9.75 3.17 -2.32
CA PHE A 585 8.41 2.57 -2.38
C PHE A 585 8.30 1.53 -3.50
N LEU A 586 7.82 0.33 -3.19
CA LEU A 586 7.46 -0.70 -4.17
C LEU A 586 6.10 -1.31 -3.85
N TYR A 587 5.39 -1.79 -4.86
CA TYR A 587 4.16 -2.58 -4.76
C TYR A 587 4.07 -3.52 -5.97
N VAL A 588 3.46 -4.70 -5.82
CA VAL A 588 3.46 -5.70 -6.90
C VAL A 588 2.40 -5.42 -7.96
N GLU A 589 2.64 -5.90 -9.17
CA GLU A 589 1.73 -5.87 -10.32
C GLU A 589 0.38 -6.53 -10.01
N GLY A 590 0.40 -7.71 -9.37
CA GLY A 590 -0.80 -8.32 -8.80
C GLY A 590 -0.50 -9.44 -7.80
N HIS A 591 -1.54 -10.10 -7.27
CA HIS A 591 -1.34 -11.18 -6.28
C HIS A 591 -0.70 -12.44 -6.87
N GLU A 592 -0.90 -12.66 -8.18
CA GLU A 592 -0.40 -13.81 -8.93
C GLU A 592 0.82 -13.45 -9.83
N TYR A 593 1.04 -12.15 -10.05
CA TYR A 593 2.12 -11.57 -10.86
C TYR A 593 3.10 -10.78 -9.96
N LEU A 594 4.18 -11.43 -9.54
CA LEU A 594 5.06 -10.97 -8.48
C LEU A 594 6.24 -10.13 -8.99
N MET A 595 5.94 -9.05 -9.72
CA MET A 595 6.91 -8.06 -10.21
C MET A 595 6.61 -6.69 -9.59
N TYR A 596 7.64 -5.94 -9.19
CA TYR A 596 7.48 -4.68 -8.46
C TYR A 596 7.44 -3.47 -9.41
N ASN A 597 6.44 -2.62 -9.22
CA ASN A 597 6.25 -1.38 -9.98
C ASN A 597 6.33 -1.61 -11.50
N THR A 598 5.66 -2.67 -11.98
CA THR A 598 5.60 -2.99 -13.41
C THR A 598 5.09 -1.78 -14.17
N TYR A 599 5.96 -1.19 -14.98
CA TYR A 599 5.96 0.25 -15.20
C TYR A 599 4.98 0.67 -16.30
N ASP A 600 4.73 -0.22 -17.25
CA ASP A 600 3.69 -0.12 -18.25
C ASP A 600 2.27 -0.29 -17.69
N VAL A 601 2.13 -0.94 -16.51
CA VAL A 601 0.89 -1.07 -15.71
C VAL A 601 0.75 0.14 -14.76
N HIS A 602 1.85 0.52 -14.11
CA HIS A 602 1.94 1.67 -13.21
C HIS A 602 1.49 2.98 -13.89
N PHE A 603 1.76 3.15 -15.20
CA PHE A 603 1.21 4.22 -16.05
C PHE A 603 -0.31 4.48 -15.89
N TYR A 604 -1.09 3.42 -15.68
CA TYR A 604 -2.53 3.53 -15.44
C TYR A 604 -2.82 3.84 -13.96
N ALA A 605 -2.12 3.17 -13.06
CA ALA A 605 -2.37 3.19 -11.62
C ALA A 605 -1.84 4.42 -10.89
N SER A 606 -0.78 5.06 -11.40
CA SER A 606 0.01 6.05 -10.68
C SER A 606 -0.74 7.35 -10.39
N PHE A 607 -1.85 7.64 -11.08
CA PHE A 607 -2.75 8.76 -10.74
C PHE A 607 -3.19 8.73 -9.26
N ALA A 608 -3.40 7.54 -8.68
CA ALA A 608 -3.72 7.43 -7.25
C ALA A 608 -2.56 7.89 -6.35
N LEU A 609 -1.31 7.60 -6.71
CA LEU A 609 -0.13 8.06 -5.97
C LEU A 609 0.17 9.54 -6.24
N THR A 610 0.12 10.01 -7.49
CA THR A 610 0.29 11.43 -7.85
C THR A 610 -0.69 12.34 -7.11
N MET A 611 -1.96 11.91 -6.98
CA MET A 611 -3.00 12.71 -6.33
C MET A 611 -2.94 12.66 -4.80
N LEU A 612 -2.57 11.52 -4.20
CA LEU A 612 -2.73 11.30 -2.76
C LEU A 612 -1.40 11.20 -1.98
N TRP A 613 -0.33 10.69 -2.59
CA TRP A 613 1.02 10.63 -1.99
C TRP A 613 2.10 11.02 -3.02
N PRO A 614 2.05 12.23 -3.59
CA PRO A 614 2.92 12.63 -4.70
C PRO A 614 4.42 12.42 -4.45
N MET A 615 4.90 12.55 -3.21
CA MET A 615 6.31 12.33 -2.91
C MET A 615 6.73 10.85 -3.03
N LEU A 616 5.80 9.89 -2.87
CA LEU A 616 6.05 8.48 -3.16
C LEU A 616 6.11 8.22 -4.66
N GLU A 617 5.21 8.82 -5.43
CA GLU A 617 5.27 8.78 -6.90
C GLU A 617 6.61 9.31 -7.40
N LEU A 618 7.03 10.50 -6.97
CA LEU A 618 8.34 11.05 -7.32
C LEU A 618 9.51 10.15 -6.85
N SER A 619 9.33 9.31 -5.82
CA SER A 619 10.35 8.32 -5.41
C SER A 619 10.43 7.15 -6.40
N VAL A 620 9.28 6.62 -6.83
CA VAL A 620 9.20 5.58 -7.88
C VAL A 620 9.79 6.09 -9.19
N GLN A 621 9.42 7.30 -9.62
CA GLN A 621 9.94 7.91 -10.86
C GLN A 621 11.46 8.11 -10.81
N ARG A 622 12.05 8.49 -9.67
CA ARG A 622 13.51 8.56 -9.49
C ARG A 622 14.17 7.18 -9.54
N ASP A 623 13.59 6.17 -8.89
CA ASP A 623 14.12 4.81 -8.88
C ASP A 623 14.10 4.16 -10.28
N VAL A 624 13.04 4.40 -11.07
CA VAL A 624 12.94 3.96 -12.47
C VAL A 624 13.94 4.71 -13.35
N ALA A 625 14.04 6.04 -13.24
CA ALA A 625 14.99 6.84 -14.00
C ALA A 625 16.46 6.42 -13.73
N ALA A 626 16.81 6.10 -12.48
CA ALA A 626 18.12 5.55 -12.15
C ALA A 626 18.36 4.18 -12.81
N ALA A 627 17.34 3.32 -12.88
CA ALA A 627 17.43 2.01 -13.50
C ALA A 627 17.51 2.04 -15.04
N VAL A 628 17.04 3.09 -15.72
CA VAL A 628 17.25 3.30 -17.17
C VAL A 628 18.75 3.27 -17.51
N MET A 629 19.58 3.96 -16.72
CA MET A 629 21.02 4.08 -16.94
C MET A 629 21.80 2.81 -16.58
N GLY A 630 21.19 1.89 -15.84
CA GLY A 630 21.77 0.59 -15.50
C GLY A 630 21.75 -0.42 -16.65
N GLN A 631 22.68 -1.37 -16.63
CA GLN A 631 22.73 -2.52 -17.54
C GLN A 631 22.98 -3.83 -16.78
N ASP A 632 22.35 -4.91 -17.24
CA ASP A 632 22.69 -6.30 -16.91
C ASP A 632 22.68 -7.09 -18.22
N LEU A 633 23.87 -7.35 -18.75
CA LEU A 633 24.07 -8.09 -19.99
C LEU A 633 24.02 -9.62 -19.80
N GLY A 634 23.66 -10.08 -18.60
CA GLY A 634 23.38 -11.48 -18.32
C GLY A 634 22.26 -12.01 -19.22
N MET A 635 22.59 -13.00 -20.05
CA MET A 635 21.66 -13.58 -21.01
C MET A 635 20.58 -14.41 -20.31
N ARG A 636 19.32 -14.04 -20.52
CA ARG A 636 18.14 -14.73 -19.99
C ARG A 636 17.34 -15.35 -21.14
N ARG A 637 16.73 -16.51 -20.88
CA ARG A 637 15.82 -17.18 -21.81
C ARG A 637 14.42 -16.57 -21.70
N LEU A 638 13.87 -16.12 -22.82
CA LEU A 638 12.50 -15.61 -22.93
C LEU A 638 11.52 -16.77 -23.06
N LEU A 639 10.36 -16.66 -22.41
CA LEU A 639 9.40 -17.77 -22.34
C LEU A 639 8.55 -17.87 -23.61
N ALA A 640 8.20 -16.74 -24.25
CA ALA A 640 7.32 -16.74 -25.42
C ALA A 640 7.93 -17.51 -26.59
N ARG A 641 9.14 -17.14 -27.02
CA ARG A 641 9.82 -17.73 -28.19
C ARG A 641 11.03 -18.63 -27.86
N GLY A 642 11.52 -18.63 -26.62
CA GLY A 642 12.68 -19.43 -26.20
C GLY A 642 14.05 -18.81 -26.48
N GLU A 643 14.08 -17.59 -27.03
CA GLU A 643 15.28 -16.83 -27.38
C GLU A 643 16.13 -16.46 -26.15
N MET A 644 17.45 -16.33 -26.33
CA MET A 644 18.34 -15.75 -25.32
C MET A 644 18.54 -14.26 -25.60
N ARG A 645 18.24 -13.39 -24.63
CA ARG A 645 18.41 -11.93 -24.73
C ARG A 645 19.06 -11.37 -23.45
N PRO A 646 19.77 -10.22 -23.50
CA PRO A 646 20.24 -9.52 -22.30
C PRO A 646 19.08 -9.18 -21.36
N ARG A 647 19.29 -9.27 -20.03
CA ARG A 647 18.26 -8.87 -19.05
C ARG A 647 17.90 -7.39 -19.17
N LYS A 648 18.89 -6.50 -19.22
CA LYS A 648 18.72 -5.05 -19.25
C LYS A 648 19.83 -4.39 -20.06
N VAL A 649 19.49 -3.73 -21.16
CA VAL A 649 20.41 -2.83 -21.88
C VAL A 649 20.34 -1.41 -21.30
N ALA A 650 21.42 -0.65 -21.37
CA ALA A 650 21.42 0.77 -20.99
C ALA A 650 20.52 1.57 -21.95
N GLY A 651 19.88 2.64 -21.45
CA GLY A 651 18.98 3.51 -22.23
C GLY A 651 17.56 2.97 -22.39
N ALA A 652 17.36 1.64 -22.38
CA ALA A 652 16.02 1.07 -22.27
C ALA A 652 15.43 1.31 -20.87
N VAL A 653 14.15 1.65 -20.80
CA VAL A 653 13.38 1.71 -19.55
C VAL A 653 13.14 0.28 -19.04
N PRO A 654 13.30 -0.01 -17.73
CA PRO A 654 12.96 -1.32 -17.20
C PRO A 654 11.45 -1.57 -17.22
N HIS A 655 11.05 -2.82 -17.41
CA HIS A 655 9.66 -3.26 -17.21
C HIS A 655 9.28 -3.21 -15.74
N ASP A 656 10.15 -3.68 -14.85
CA ASP A 656 9.89 -3.78 -13.42
C ASP A 656 11.16 -3.51 -12.59
N LEU A 657 10.98 -3.11 -11.33
CA LEU A 657 12.06 -2.87 -10.37
C LEU A 657 12.52 -4.15 -9.64
N GLY A 658 12.24 -5.33 -10.18
CA GLY A 658 12.58 -6.64 -9.62
C GLY A 658 11.36 -7.39 -9.07
N CYS A 659 11.60 -8.40 -8.23
CA CYS A 659 10.57 -9.26 -7.66
C CYS A 659 10.81 -9.59 -6.17
N PRO A 660 9.79 -10.01 -5.40
CA PRO A 660 9.92 -10.36 -3.98
C PRO A 660 10.97 -11.45 -3.68
N SER A 661 11.12 -12.43 -4.58
CA SER A 661 12.10 -13.52 -4.48
C SER A 661 13.51 -13.12 -4.95
N GLY A 662 13.66 -11.96 -5.60
CA GLY A 662 14.91 -11.49 -6.21
C GLY A 662 15.65 -10.42 -5.40
N VAL A 663 16.31 -9.50 -6.12
CA VAL A 663 16.97 -8.30 -5.57
C VAL A 663 16.24 -7.08 -6.15
N PRO A 664 15.24 -6.51 -5.46
CA PRO A 664 14.59 -5.28 -5.91
C PRO A 664 15.59 -4.12 -6.05
N TRP A 665 15.29 -3.19 -6.96
CA TRP A 665 16.16 -2.12 -7.49
C TRP A 665 17.45 -2.60 -8.18
N GLY A 666 18.15 -3.59 -7.63
CA GLY A 666 19.45 -4.06 -8.12
C GLY A 666 19.39 -5.11 -9.24
N LYS A 667 18.26 -5.82 -9.42
CA LYS A 667 18.03 -6.77 -10.52
C LYS A 667 16.63 -6.58 -11.13
N VAL A 668 16.48 -5.46 -11.81
CA VAL A 668 15.32 -5.08 -12.64
C VAL A 668 15.03 -6.09 -13.76
N ASN A 669 13.88 -5.95 -14.43
CA ASN A 669 13.39 -6.87 -15.46
C ASN A 669 13.30 -8.31 -14.93
N ALA A 670 12.60 -8.49 -13.80
CA ALA A 670 12.19 -9.77 -13.28
C ALA A 670 11.24 -10.51 -14.24
N TYR A 671 10.41 -9.79 -15.01
CA TYR A 671 9.68 -10.34 -16.17
C TYR A 671 10.60 -11.01 -17.21
N ASN A 672 10.08 -12.01 -17.93
CA ASN A 672 10.76 -12.61 -19.10
C ASN A 672 9.86 -13.38 -20.07
N LEU A 673 8.58 -13.00 -20.25
CA LEU A 673 7.79 -13.60 -21.33
C LEU A 673 8.27 -13.05 -22.69
N GLN A 674 8.38 -11.73 -22.84
CA GLN A 674 8.89 -11.01 -24.01
C GLN A 674 10.23 -10.25 -23.77
N ASP A 675 10.81 -9.66 -24.82
CA ASP A 675 12.03 -8.83 -24.78
C ASP A 675 11.72 -7.36 -24.47
N VAL A 676 11.55 -7.04 -23.18
CA VAL A 676 11.17 -5.70 -22.69
C VAL A 676 12.17 -4.60 -23.03
N ASN A 677 13.43 -4.94 -23.35
CA ASN A 677 14.43 -3.97 -23.82
C ASN A 677 14.05 -3.28 -25.14
N ARG A 678 13.07 -3.83 -25.86
CA ARG A 678 12.64 -3.39 -27.19
C ARG A 678 11.18 -2.91 -27.22
N TRP A 679 10.54 -2.79 -26.07
CA TRP A 679 9.15 -2.34 -25.97
C TRP A 679 9.02 -0.85 -26.32
N LYS A 680 7.92 -0.50 -26.98
CA LYS A 680 7.66 0.83 -27.57
C LYS A 680 6.95 1.78 -26.62
N ASP A 681 6.24 1.25 -25.62
CA ASP A 681 5.43 2.03 -24.69
C ASP A 681 6.18 2.48 -23.44
N LEU A 682 7.06 1.65 -22.86
CA LEU A 682 7.81 1.96 -21.62
C LEU A 682 8.57 3.31 -21.67
N GLY A 683 9.17 3.65 -22.82
CA GLY A 683 9.87 4.93 -23.03
C GLY A 683 8.93 6.14 -22.95
N PRO A 684 7.93 6.24 -23.85
CA PRO A 684 6.87 7.24 -23.78
C PRO A 684 6.17 7.34 -22.43
N LYS A 685 5.82 6.20 -21.82
CA LYS A 685 5.16 6.14 -20.50
C LYS A 685 6.03 6.75 -19.38
N LEU A 686 7.36 6.66 -19.48
CA LEU A 686 8.27 7.30 -18.53
C LEU A 686 8.28 8.83 -18.67
N VAL A 687 8.35 9.34 -19.91
CA VAL A 687 8.27 10.78 -20.17
C VAL A 687 6.92 11.36 -19.74
N LEU A 688 5.83 10.67 -20.09
CA LEU A 688 4.47 11.10 -19.80
C LEU A 688 4.18 11.17 -18.30
N GLN A 689 4.57 10.14 -17.53
CA GLN A 689 4.45 10.17 -16.06
C GLN A 689 5.33 11.27 -15.47
N ALA A 690 6.62 11.31 -15.81
CA ALA A 690 7.52 12.33 -15.26
C ALA A 690 7.06 13.77 -15.52
N TYR A 691 6.45 14.07 -16.68
CA TYR A 691 5.85 15.39 -16.93
C TYR A 691 4.55 15.61 -16.14
N ARG A 692 3.63 14.63 -16.08
CA ARG A 692 2.42 14.69 -15.23
C ARG A 692 2.79 15.00 -13.78
N ASP A 693 3.79 14.30 -13.25
CA ASP A 693 4.16 14.37 -11.83
C ASP A 693 4.94 15.64 -11.50
N TYR A 694 5.73 16.17 -12.45
CA TYR A 694 6.22 17.54 -12.36
C TYR A 694 5.06 18.55 -12.34
N MET A 695 4.08 18.44 -13.24
CA MET A 695 2.90 19.32 -13.30
C MET A 695 1.87 19.08 -12.15
N ALA A 696 2.07 18.02 -11.37
CA ALA A 696 1.34 17.76 -10.12
C ALA A 696 1.99 18.36 -8.87
N THR A 697 3.32 18.58 -8.90
CA THR A 697 4.13 18.88 -7.70
C THR A 697 4.99 20.13 -7.80
N GLU A 698 5.17 20.66 -9.01
CA GLU A 698 6.07 21.76 -9.38
C GLU A 698 7.54 21.56 -8.93
N SER A 699 7.94 20.31 -8.61
CA SER A 699 9.29 20.00 -8.12
C SER A 699 10.35 20.15 -9.23
N ALA A 700 10.87 21.37 -9.34
CA ALA A 700 12.00 21.69 -10.21
C ALA A 700 13.27 20.87 -9.91
N PRO A 701 13.58 20.47 -8.65
CA PRO A 701 14.63 19.48 -8.38
C PRO A 701 14.38 18.14 -9.08
N PHE A 702 13.17 17.58 -8.97
CA PHE A 702 12.79 16.35 -9.67
C PHE A 702 12.93 16.49 -11.19
N ALA A 703 12.36 17.54 -11.78
CA ALA A 703 12.43 17.80 -13.22
C ALA A 703 13.89 17.82 -13.73
N ARG A 704 14.79 18.55 -13.04
CA ARG A 704 16.21 18.61 -13.39
C ARG A 704 16.94 17.27 -13.24
N ALA A 705 16.53 16.40 -12.31
CA ALA A 705 17.13 15.08 -12.13
C ALA A 705 16.73 14.08 -13.22
N VAL A 706 15.46 14.07 -13.65
CA VAL A 706 14.98 13.13 -14.68
C VAL A 706 15.30 13.58 -16.10
N TRP A 707 15.33 14.89 -16.38
CA TRP A 707 15.55 15.47 -17.71
C TRP A 707 16.67 14.82 -18.55
N PRO A 708 17.93 14.64 -18.06
CA PRO A 708 18.99 14.02 -18.86
C PRO A 708 18.71 12.55 -19.19
N VAL A 709 17.97 11.83 -18.34
CA VAL A 709 17.56 10.44 -18.59
C VAL A 709 16.45 10.39 -19.64
N LEU A 710 15.43 11.24 -19.51
CA LEU A 710 14.29 11.28 -20.45
C LEU A 710 14.73 11.60 -21.88
N ARG A 711 15.65 12.57 -22.05
CA ARG A 711 16.27 12.83 -23.36
C ARG A 711 16.97 11.61 -23.93
N HIS A 712 17.79 10.92 -23.13
CA HIS A 712 18.50 9.73 -23.59
C HIS A 712 17.55 8.59 -24.01
N VAL A 713 16.43 8.41 -23.29
CA VAL A 713 15.38 7.44 -23.64
C VAL A 713 14.76 7.76 -25.00
N MET A 714 14.37 9.01 -25.24
CA MET A 714 13.72 9.42 -26.50
C MET A 714 14.70 9.42 -27.68
N GLU A 715 15.92 9.92 -27.49
CA GLU A 715 17.00 9.88 -28.49
C GLU A 715 17.33 8.42 -28.89
N ALA A 716 17.38 7.49 -27.93
CA ALA A 716 17.62 6.08 -28.19
C ALA A 716 16.41 5.37 -28.84
N ALA A 717 15.18 5.69 -28.42
CA ALA A 717 13.97 5.11 -28.97
C ALA A 717 13.75 5.52 -30.43
N LEU A 718 13.90 6.81 -30.77
CA LEU A 718 13.85 7.31 -32.15
C LEU A 718 14.87 6.56 -33.02
N THR A 719 16.15 6.56 -32.60
CA THR A 719 17.26 5.90 -33.33
C THR A 719 17.06 4.39 -33.53
N ALA A 720 16.27 3.71 -32.69
CA ALA A 720 16.07 2.27 -32.74
C ALA A 720 14.75 1.82 -33.40
N PHE A 721 13.74 2.68 -33.43
CA PHE A 721 12.35 2.31 -33.70
C PHE A 721 11.62 3.16 -34.75
N ASP A 722 12.16 4.32 -35.15
CA ASP A 722 11.82 4.99 -36.41
C ASP A 722 12.77 4.45 -37.50
N ARG A 723 12.22 3.95 -38.61
CA ARG A 723 12.94 3.24 -39.68
C ARG A 723 12.77 3.88 -41.06
N ASP A 724 11.78 4.74 -41.27
CA ASP A 724 11.59 5.46 -42.54
C ASP A 724 11.87 6.97 -42.45
N GLY A 725 12.00 7.51 -41.24
CA GLY A 725 12.35 8.90 -40.95
C GLY A 725 11.14 9.84 -40.84
N ASP A 726 9.90 9.32 -40.79
CA ASP A 726 8.71 10.15 -40.63
C ASP A 726 8.51 10.71 -39.21
N GLY A 727 9.34 10.29 -38.25
CA GLY A 727 9.36 10.76 -36.87
C GLY A 727 8.47 9.94 -35.92
N LEU A 728 7.72 8.95 -36.42
CA LEU A 728 6.92 8.01 -35.64
C LEU A 728 7.68 6.70 -35.43
N ILE A 729 7.42 5.99 -34.32
CA ILE A 729 8.04 4.69 -34.04
C ILE A 729 7.14 3.53 -34.46
N GLU A 730 7.73 2.44 -34.97
CA GLU A 730 6.96 1.27 -35.42
C GLU A 730 7.16 0.00 -34.59
N ASN A 731 6.04 -0.64 -34.21
CA ASN A 731 5.99 -1.94 -33.57
C ASN A 731 6.53 -3.05 -34.50
N SER A 732 7.06 -4.13 -33.91
CA SER A 732 8.07 -4.97 -34.58
C SER A 732 7.62 -6.38 -35.00
N GLY A 733 6.31 -6.66 -35.11
CA GLY A 733 5.81 -8.00 -35.45
C GLY A 733 5.99 -9.04 -34.34
N PHE A 734 6.05 -8.56 -33.10
CA PHE A 734 5.90 -9.34 -31.88
C PHE A 734 5.27 -8.43 -30.80
N PRO A 735 4.75 -8.97 -29.70
CA PRO A 735 4.25 -8.16 -28.59
C PRO A 735 5.39 -7.36 -27.94
N ASP A 736 5.49 -6.09 -28.31
CA ASP A 736 6.51 -5.15 -27.85
C ASP A 736 5.91 -3.94 -27.12
N GLN A 737 4.92 -4.20 -26.27
CA GLN A 737 4.19 -3.25 -25.41
C GLN A 737 3.31 -4.03 -24.38
N THR A 738 2.65 -3.33 -23.43
CA THR A 738 1.86 -3.91 -22.29
C THR A 738 0.87 -5.04 -22.64
N TYR A 739 0.23 -5.02 -23.82
CA TYR A 739 -0.59 -6.12 -24.35
C TYR A 739 0.35 -7.22 -24.88
N ASP A 740 1.04 -7.89 -23.94
CA ASP A 740 2.26 -8.68 -24.15
C ASP A 740 2.10 -10.03 -24.85
N ILE A 741 0.89 -10.38 -25.30
CA ILE A 741 0.64 -11.45 -26.28
C ILE A 741 -0.21 -11.00 -27.48
N TRP A 742 -0.72 -9.77 -27.51
CA TRP A 742 -1.32 -9.17 -28.71
C TRP A 742 -0.20 -8.60 -29.60
N THR A 743 -0.17 -8.98 -30.89
CA THR A 743 0.96 -8.67 -31.78
C THR A 743 0.66 -7.47 -32.66
N VAL A 744 1.53 -6.47 -32.61
CA VAL A 744 1.46 -5.21 -33.36
C VAL A 744 2.61 -5.13 -34.37
N LYS A 745 2.39 -4.55 -35.56
CA LYS A 745 3.43 -4.33 -36.58
C LYS A 745 3.19 -3.03 -37.37
N GLY A 746 4.20 -2.17 -37.43
CA GLY A 746 4.06 -0.84 -38.04
C GLY A 746 3.71 0.23 -36.99
N PRO A 747 3.50 1.49 -37.39
CA PRO A 747 2.71 2.45 -36.63
C PRO A 747 1.42 1.83 -36.09
N SER A 748 1.05 2.20 -34.87
CA SER A 748 -0.15 1.71 -34.18
C SER A 748 -0.82 2.80 -33.36
N ALA A 749 -2.14 2.72 -33.17
CA ALA A 749 -2.87 3.77 -32.46
C ALA A 749 -2.35 3.93 -31.02
N TYR A 750 -2.21 2.82 -30.29
CA TYR A 750 -1.73 2.81 -28.92
C TYR A 750 -0.30 3.36 -28.79
N THR A 751 0.66 2.77 -29.52
CA THR A 751 2.09 3.04 -29.29
C THR A 751 2.58 4.28 -30.02
N GLY A 752 2.09 4.54 -31.24
CA GLY A 752 2.31 5.81 -31.93
C GLY A 752 1.66 7.00 -31.23
N GLY A 753 0.46 6.81 -30.68
CA GLY A 753 -0.24 7.87 -29.93
C GLY A 753 0.52 8.26 -28.65
N LEU A 754 1.01 7.27 -27.89
CA LEU A 754 1.88 7.51 -26.73
C LEU A 754 3.17 8.24 -27.12
N TRP A 755 3.79 7.89 -28.26
CA TRP A 755 5.00 8.55 -28.76
C TRP A 755 4.78 10.04 -29.08
N VAL A 756 3.73 10.39 -29.82
CA VAL A 756 3.39 11.79 -30.13
C VAL A 756 3.12 12.61 -28.86
N ALA A 757 2.43 12.03 -27.88
CA ALA A 757 2.21 12.65 -26.58
C ALA A 757 3.53 12.86 -25.81
N ALA A 758 4.43 11.87 -25.81
CA ALA A 758 5.72 11.94 -25.14
C ALA A 758 6.67 12.98 -25.79
N LEU A 759 6.70 13.10 -27.11
CA LEU A 759 7.44 14.16 -27.80
C LEU A 759 6.94 15.56 -27.38
N THR A 760 5.63 15.72 -27.27
CA THR A 760 5.00 16.96 -26.79
C THR A 760 5.37 17.25 -25.32
N ALA A 761 5.39 16.21 -24.48
CA ALA A 761 5.82 16.31 -23.07
C ALA A 761 7.32 16.66 -22.95
N MET A 762 8.20 16.16 -23.84
CA MET A 762 9.61 16.54 -23.87
C MET A 762 9.82 18.03 -24.16
N ALA A 763 9.04 18.62 -25.06
CA ALA A 763 9.08 20.06 -25.32
C ALA A 763 8.69 20.85 -24.06
N ALA A 764 7.52 20.56 -23.48
CA ALA A 764 7.00 21.29 -22.31
C ALA A 764 7.85 21.11 -21.03
N LEU A 765 8.39 19.90 -20.79
CA LEU A 765 9.34 19.68 -19.70
C LEU A 765 10.67 20.38 -19.97
N GLY A 766 11.08 20.44 -21.24
CA GLY A 766 12.25 21.20 -21.68
C GLY A 766 12.12 22.67 -21.30
N GLU A 767 11.01 23.33 -21.64
CA GLU A 767 10.71 24.73 -21.29
C GLU A 767 10.73 24.98 -19.77
N ALA A 768 10.17 24.06 -18.98
CA ALA A 768 10.23 24.12 -17.51
C ALA A 768 11.68 23.97 -16.96
N VAL A 769 12.54 23.21 -17.63
CA VAL A 769 13.95 23.05 -17.25
C VAL A 769 14.83 24.19 -17.80
N THR A 770 14.52 24.78 -18.96
CA THR A 770 15.28 25.90 -19.54
C THR A 770 15.16 27.16 -18.69
N THR A 771 13.93 27.51 -18.30
CA THR A 771 13.59 28.70 -17.52
C THR A 771 14.30 28.74 -16.15
N THR A 772 14.57 27.58 -15.54
CA THR A 772 15.31 27.50 -14.27
C THR A 772 16.84 27.50 -14.40
N ASN A 773 17.41 27.39 -15.61
CA ASN A 773 18.85 27.21 -15.83
C ASN A 773 19.50 28.18 -16.85
N GLY A 774 18.73 28.87 -17.69
CA GLY A 774 19.21 29.99 -18.54
C GLY A 774 20.16 29.65 -19.70
N GLY A 775 20.28 28.38 -20.12
CA GLY A 775 21.21 27.93 -21.17
C GLY A 775 20.62 27.93 -22.58
N SER A 776 21.37 28.46 -23.57
CA SER A 776 20.97 28.57 -24.98
C SER A 776 20.65 27.23 -25.65
N ASP A 777 21.47 26.20 -25.38
CA ASP A 777 21.35 24.89 -26.03
C ASP A 777 20.00 24.22 -25.76
N ALA A 778 19.41 24.52 -24.59
CA ALA A 778 18.15 23.93 -24.18
C ALA A 778 16.96 24.48 -24.99
N GLN A 779 17.04 25.71 -25.51
CA GLN A 779 16.03 26.28 -26.41
C GLN A 779 15.97 25.50 -27.74
N ALA A 780 17.13 25.09 -28.27
CA ALA A 780 17.22 24.30 -29.49
C ALA A 780 16.67 22.88 -29.30
N VAL A 781 16.86 22.28 -28.13
CA VAL A 781 16.27 20.97 -27.77
C VAL A 781 14.73 21.05 -27.72
N VAL A 782 14.16 22.10 -27.12
CA VAL A 782 12.70 22.33 -27.13
C VAL A 782 12.18 22.43 -28.56
N ALA A 783 12.79 23.28 -29.40
CA ALA A 783 12.36 23.47 -30.79
C ALA A 783 12.45 22.18 -31.61
N HIS A 784 13.46 21.33 -31.37
CA HIS A 784 13.58 20.01 -32.00
C HIS A 784 12.41 19.09 -31.61
N TYR A 785 12.06 18.99 -30.32
CA TYR A 785 10.93 18.16 -29.89
C TYR A 785 9.58 18.71 -30.36
N GLN A 786 9.39 20.04 -30.44
CA GLN A 786 8.19 20.66 -31.01
C GLN A 786 8.02 20.34 -32.52
N ALA A 787 9.11 20.38 -33.29
CA ALA A 787 9.10 20.02 -34.71
C ALA A 787 8.82 18.52 -34.91
N LEU A 788 9.52 17.66 -34.17
CA LEU A 788 9.36 16.20 -34.23
C LEU A 788 7.95 15.76 -33.79
N ALA A 789 7.38 16.36 -32.74
CA ALA A 789 5.99 16.13 -32.33
C ALA A 789 4.97 16.52 -33.42
N THR A 790 5.27 17.55 -34.21
CA THR A 790 4.41 17.97 -35.33
C THR A 790 4.49 16.96 -36.47
N GLN A 791 5.70 16.55 -36.85
CA GLN A 791 5.97 15.57 -37.91
C GLN A 791 5.32 14.20 -37.58
N ALA A 792 5.63 13.65 -36.41
CA ALA A 792 5.11 12.36 -35.93
C ALA A 792 3.58 12.34 -35.82
N ARG A 793 2.94 13.49 -35.54
CA ARG A 793 1.48 13.62 -35.50
C ARG A 793 0.85 13.59 -36.89
N GLU A 794 1.50 14.19 -37.88
CA GLU A 794 1.04 14.15 -39.27
C GLU A 794 1.18 12.72 -39.84
N ALA A 795 2.30 12.05 -39.56
CA ALA A 795 2.48 10.62 -39.81
C ALA A 795 1.40 9.76 -39.13
N TYR A 796 1.19 9.93 -37.82
CA TYR A 796 0.19 9.17 -37.05
C TYR A 796 -1.22 9.30 -37.63
N ALA A 797 -1.63 10.52 -38.01
CA ALA A 797 -2.91 10.74 -38.67
C ALA A 797 -2.95 10.16 -40.10
N GLY A 798 -1.86 10.24 -40.86
CA GLY A 798 -1.78 9.73 -42.24
C GLY A 798 -1.79 8.21 -42.35
N HIS A 799 -1.19 7.50 -41.40
CA HIS A 799 -1.11 6.03 -41.41
C HIS A 799 -2.36 5.32 -40.86
N LEU A 800 -3.08 5.93 -39.93
CA LEU A 800 -4.03 5.21 -39.06
C LEU A 800 -5.46 5.76 -39.03
N TRP A 801 -5.72 7.01 -39.45
CA TRP A 801 -7.07 7.57 -39.39
C TRP A 801 -7.95 7.08 -40.56
N ASN A 802 -8.85 6.13 -40.29
CA ASN A 802 -9.72 5.51 -41.31
C ASN A 802 -10.96 6.37 -41.70
N GLY A 803 -11.15 7.52 -41.06
CA GLY A 803 -12.31 8.40 -41.25
C GLY A 803 -13.33 8.37 -40.13
N THR A 804 -13.30 7.35 -39.26
CA THR A 804 -14.20 7.20 -38.10
C THR A 804 -13.44 6.99 -36.79
N TYR A 805 -12.36 6.20 -36.82
CA TYR A 805 -11.50 5.93 -35.68
C TYR A 805 -10.04 5.72 -36.14
N PHE A 806 -9.14 5.34 -35.22
CA PHE A 806 -7.77 4.98 -35.56
C PHE A 806 -7.62 3.45 -35.65
N ASP A 807 -7.14 2.96 -36.78
CA ASP A 807 -6.78 1.54 -36.99
C ASP A 807 -5.77 1.07 -35.92
N TYR A 808 -5.87 -0.20 -35.51
CA TYR A 808 -5.01 -0.82 -34.51
C TYR A 808 -3.52 -0.70 -34.88
N ASP A 809 -3.17 -1.08 -36.12
CA ASP A 809 -1.88 -0.82 -36.76
C ASP A 809 -2.04 -0.64 -38.27
N ASN A 810 -0.96 -0.33 -38.99
CA ASN A 810 -0.97 -0.25 -40.46
C ASN A 810 -0.38 -1.51 -41.14
N SER A 811 -0.43 -2.67 -40.45
CA SER A 811 0.36 -3.87 -40.79
C SER A 811 0.09 -4.50 -42.17
N GLY A 812 -1.05 -4.17 -42.79
CA GLY A 812 -1.63 -4.88 -43.93
C GLY A 812 -2.33 -6.19 -43.56
N SER A 813 -2.61 -6.42 -42.27
CA SER A 813 -3.23 -7.66 -41.80
C SER A 813 -4.77 -7.61 -41.86
N PRO A 814 -5.48 -8.76 -41.86
CA PRO A 814 -6.95 -8.80 -41.82
C PRO A 814 -7.59 -8.27 -40.53
N HIS A 815 -6.78 -7.83 -39.55
CA HIS A 815 -7.23 -7.29 -38.27
C HIS A 815 -6.64 -5.90 -37.97
N GLN A 816 -5.99 -5.25 -38.95
CA GLN A 816 -5.41 -3.91 -38.78
C GLN A 816 -6.47 -2.85 -38.40
N ASP A 817 -7.70 -3.07 -38.84
CA ASP A 817 -8.90 -2.24 -38.67
C ASP A 817 -9.65 -2.53 -37.35
N SER A 818 -9.10 -3.37 -36.46
CA SER A 818 -9.72 -3.67 -35.17
C SER A 818 -9.86 -2.42 -34.30
N ILE A 819 -11.06 -2.20 -33.78
CA ILE A 819 -11.37 -1.12 -32.85
C ILE A 819 -10.75 -1.50 -31.50
N MET A 820 -9.54 -1.00 -31.26
CA MET A 820 -8.89 -1.15 -29.96
C MET A 820 -9.49 -0.17 -28.95
N ALA A 821 -9.85 -0.64 -27.75
CA ALA A 821 -10.41 0.22 -26.70
C ALA A 821 -9.42 1.33 -26.28
N ASP A 822 -8.15 0.96 -26.10
CA ASP A 822 -7.07 1.84 -25.64
C ASP A 822 -6.43 2.67 -26.77
N GLN A 823 -7.03 2.72 -27.97
CA GLN A 823 -6.47 3.43 -29.14
C GLN A 823 -6.16 4.92 -28.89
N MET A 824 -6.82 5.52 -27.89
CA MET A 824 -6.64 6.92 -27.51
C MET A 824 -5.71 7.12 -26.30
N ALA A 825 -4.96 6.12 -25.85
CA ALA A 825 -4.12 6.21 -24.64
C ALA A 825 -3.17 7.43 -24.63
N GLY A 826 -2.52 7.74 -25.76
CA GLY A 826 -1.68 8.94 -25.89
C GLY A 826 -2.47 10.25 -25.83
N GLN A 827 -3.66 10.31 -26.42
CA GLN A 827 -4.54 11.48 -26.35
C GLN A 827 -5.02 11.71 -24.90
N TRP A 828 -5.52 10.67 -24.24
CA TRP A 828 -5.93 10.68 -22.83
C TRP A 828 -4.84 11.26 -21.92
N TYR A 829 -3.60 10.78 -22.12
CA TYR A 829 -2.49 11.23 -21.30
C TYR A 829 -2.00 12.64 -21.68
N ALA A 830 -2.01 13.01 -22.96
CA ALA A 830 -1.75 14.39 -23.39
C ALA A 830 -2.74 15.37 -22.76
N ARG A 831 -4.05 15.05 -22.78
CA ARG A 831 -5.10 15.84 -22.09
C ARG A 831 -4.91 15.85 -20.58
N ALA A 832 -4.59 14.71 -19.95
CA ALA A 832 -4.28 14.65 -18.52
C ALA A 832 -3.11 15.55 -18.13
N CYS A 833 -2.15 15.73 -19.03
CA CYS A 833 -0.99 16.59 -18.87
C CYS A 833 -1.21 18.05 -19.32
N GLY A 834 -2.39 18.44 -19.84
CA GLY A 834 -2.61 19.78 -20.41
C GLY A 834 -1.82 20.08 -21.70
N LEU A 835 -1.30 19.04 -22.36
CA LEU A 835 -0.45 19.14 -23.55
C LEU A 835 -1.26 19.32 -24.85
N THR A 836 -0.58 19.76 -25.90
CA THR A 836 -1.08 19.71 -27.28
C THR A 836 -1.58 18.30 -27.61
N PRO A 837 -2.81 18.12 -28.12
CA PRO A 837 -3.37 16.81 -28.37
C PRO A 837 -2.71 16.08 -29.55
N VAL A 838 -2.72 14.74 -29.46
CA VAL A 838 -2.29 13.79 -30.48
C VAL A 838 -3.22 13.83 -31.69
N ALA A 839 -4.54 13.79 -31.44
CA ALA A 839 -5.57 13.82 -32.47
C ALA A 839 -6.38 15.12 -32.41
N LYS A 840 -7.00 15.53 -33.53
CA LYS A 840 -7.97 16.64 -33.53
C LYS A 840 -9.16 16.26 -32.65
N GLY A 841 -9.76 17.21 -31.94
CA GLY A 841 -10.86 16.94 -30.98
C GLY A 841 -11.97 16.06 -31.57
N ALA A 842 -12.48 16.41 -32.75
CA ALA A 842 -13.49 15.60 -33.45
C ALA A 842 -13.03 14.16 -33.79
N GLN A 843 -11.74 13.92 -34.07
CA GLN A 843 -11.22 12.57 -34.29
C GLN A 843 -11.20 11.79 -32.98
N ALA A 844 -10.71 12.39 -31.89
CA ALA A 844 -10.68 11.76 -30.57
C ALA A 844 -12.10 11.43 -30.07
N ARG A 845 -13.05 12.36 -30.23
CA ARG A 845 -14.45 12.18 -29.84
C ARG A 845 -15.17 11.12 -30.70
N SER A 846 -14.87 11.03 -31.99
CA SER A 846 -15.36 9.97 -32.87
C SER A 846 -14.80 8.59 -32.51
N SER A 847 -13.49 8.49 -32.26
CA SER A 847 -12.84 7.26 -31.75
C SER A 847 -13.44 6.79 -30.43
N LEU A 848 -13.56 7.66 -29.43
CA LEU A 848 -14.13 7.31 -28.12
C LEU A 848 -15.62 6.93 -28.22
N THR A 849 -16.38 7.64 -29.06
CA THR A 849 -17.77 7.28 -29.40
C THR A 849 -17.86 5.89 -30.05
N THR A 850 -16.90 5.53 -30.89
CA THR A 850 -16.82 4.22 -31.53
C THR A 850 -16.48 3.13 -30.51
N VAL A 851 -15.47 3.36 -29.65
CA VAL A 851 -15.12 2.45 -28.55
C VAL A 851 -16.32 2.20 -27.62
N PHE A 852 -17.12 3.22 -27.29
CA PHE A 852 -18.35 3.01 -26.52
C PHE A 852 -19.37 2.15 -27.27
N LYS A 853 -19.68 2.49 -28.53
CA LYS A 853 -20.70 1.80 -29.34
C LYS A 853 -20.35 0.35 -29.67
N TYR A 854 -19.06 0.02 -29.76
CA TYR A 854 -18.56 -1.32 -30.08
C TYR A 854 -18.04 -2.03 -28.84
N ASN A 855 -16.85 -1.66 -28.34
CA ASN A 855 -16.15 -2.35 -27.26
C ASN A 855 -16.92 -2.40 -25.92
N VAL A 856 -17.86 -1.48 -25.68
CA VAL A 856 -18.71 -1.48 -24.49
C VAL A 856 -20.11 -1.99 -24.82
N GLN A 857 -20.90 -1.25 -25.62
CA GLN A 857 -22.34 -1.54 -25.78
C GLN A 857 -22.64 -2.89 -26.46
N GLN A 858 -21.78 -3.37 -27.37
CA GLN A 858 -21.95 -4.67 -28.01
C GLN A 858 -21.27 -5.82 -27.22
N PHE A 859 -20.50 -5.51 -26.17
CA PHE A 859 -19.89 -6.51 -25.30
C PHE A 859 -20.71 -6.72 -24.02
N ALA A 860 -21.48 -7.82 -23.99
CA ALA A 860 -22.34 -8.19 -22.85
C ALA A 860 -23.26 -7.03 -22.38
N ASP A 861 -23.90 -6.37 -23.35
CA ASP A 861 -24.85 -5.27 -23.17
C ASP A 861 -24.30 -4.09 -22.35
N GLY A 862 -23.00 -3.78 -22.49
CA GLY A 862 -22.27 -2.77 -21.70
C GLY A 862 -22.03 -3.15 -20.23
N CYS A 863 -22.62 -4.25 -19.76
CA CYS A 863 -22.65 -4.66 -18.36
C CYS A 863 -21.39 -5.45 -17.93
N SER A 864 -20.25 -5.19 -18.59
CA SER A 864 -18.96 -5.86 -18.32
C SER A 864 -17.70 -4.99 -18.43
N GLY A 865 -17.79 -3.74 -18.89
CA GLY A 865 -16.63 -2.88 -19.20
C GLY A 865 -16.30 -2.87 -20.70
N ALA A 866 -15.12 -2.37 -21.08
CA ALA A 866 -14.68 -2.31 -22.48
C ALA A 866 -13.81 -3.52 -22.85
N VAL A 867 -14.24 -4.33 -23.82
CA VAL A 867 -13.40 -5.42 -24.36
C VAL A 867 -12.28 -4.84 -25.22
N ASN A 868 -11.05 -5.34 -25.08
CA ASN A 868 -9.87 -4.68 -25.63
C ASN A 868 -9.88 -4.54 -27.16
N GLY A 869 -10.41 -5.53 -27.90
CA GLY A 869 -10.55 -5.48 -29.36
C GLY A 869 -11.94 -5.87 -29.83
N MET A 870 -12.53 -5.05 -30.69
CA MET A 870 -13.78 -5.34 -31.40
C MET A 870 -13.56 -5.16 -32.91
N ARG A 871 -14.09 -6.06 -33.72
CA ARG A 871 -14.09 -5.97 -35.19
C ARG A 871 -15.16 -4.97 -35.67
N PRO A 872 -15.01 -4.37 -36.87
CA PRO A 872 -15.95 -3.35 -37.35
C PRO A 872 -17.36 -3.87 -37.67
N ASP A 873 -17.54 -5.18 -37.73
CA ASP A 873 -18.84 -5.86 -37.90
C ASP A 873 -19.54 -6.17 -36.56
N GLY A 874 -18.94 -5.80 -35.42
CA GLY A 874 -19.49 -6.03 -34.09
C GLY A 874 -19.05 -7.34 -33.42
N GLN A 875 -18.19 -8.15 -34.05
CA GLN A 875 -17.65 -9.37 -33.43
C GLN A 875 -16.42 -9.06 -32.57
N VAL A 876 -16.23 -9.76 -31.45
CA VAL A 876 -15.03 -9.61 -30.61
C VAL A 876 -13.80 -10.06 -31.40
N ASP A 877 -12.69 -9.31 -31.29
CA ASP A 877 -11.43 -9.70 -31.91
C ASP A 877 -10.85 -10.94 -31.21
N ASP A 878 -10.74 -12.05 -31.94
CA ASP A 878 -10.31 -13.35 -31.44
C ASP A 878 -8.81 -13.66 -31.68
N THR A 879 -8.02 -12.70 -32.20
CA THR A 879 -6.61 -12.92 -32.59
C THR A 879 -5.71 -13.39 -31.45
N CYS A 880 -6.04 -13.04 -30.21
CA CYS A 880 -5.43 -13.62 -29.01
C CYS A 880 -6.44 -13.65 -27.85
N MET A 881 -6.01 -14.05 -26.65
CA MET A 881 -6.86 -13.95 -25.47
C MET A 881 -6.96 -12.50 -24.93
N GLN A 882 -5.94 -11.67 -25.10
CA GLN A 882 -5.95 -10.29 -24.60
C GLN A 882 -6.92 -9.40 -25.37
N SER A 883 -7.14 -9.64 -26.67
CA SER A 883 -8.15 -8.92 -27.46
C SER A 883 -9.59 -9.24 -27.02
N GLN A 884 -9.83 -10.46 -26.51
CA GLN A 884 -11.10 -10.97 -25.98
C GLN A 884 -11.35 -10.63 -24.50
N GLU A 885 -10.37 -10.05 -23.81
CA GLU A 885 -10.47 -9.64 -22.41
C GLU A 885 -11.03 -8.22 -22.28
N VAL A 886 -11.83 -7.98 -21.23
CA VAL A 886 -11.97 -6.65 -20.65
C VAL A 886 -10.78 -6.45 -19.72
N TRP A 887 -10.00 -5.38 -19.91
CA TRP A 887 -9.03 -4.94 -18.92
C TRP A 887 -9.65 -3.87 -18.02
N THR A 888 -9.61 -4.11 -16.71
CA THR A 888 -10.27 -3.26 -15.70
C THR A 888 -9.68 -1.85 -15.71
N GLY A 889 -8.35 -1.75 -15.71
CA GLY A 889 -7.67 -0.46 -15.73
C GLY A 889 -7.78 0.28 -17.07
N THR A 890 -7.75 -0.45 -18.19
CA THR A 890 -7.97 0.14 -19.52
C THR A 890 -9.38 0.72 -19.65
N THR A 891 -10.38 0.04 -19.09
CA THR A 891 -11.77 0.52 -19.10
C THR A 891 -11.90 1.85 -18.32
N TYR A 892 -11.15 2.04 -17.23
CA TYR A 892 -11.11 3.32 -16.50
C TYR A 892 -10.32 4.42 -17.22
N SER A 893 -9.20 4.12 -17.90
CA SER A 893 -8.47 5.13 -18.70
C SER A 893 -9.30 5.59 -19.91
N VAL A 894 -10.04 4.68 -20.56
CA VAL A 894 -11.00 5.01 -21.61
C VAL A 894 -12.13 5.91 -21.08
N ALA A 895 -12.69 5.60 -19.91
CA ALA A 895 -13.69 6.46 -19.28
C ALA A 895 -13.12 7.85 -18.89
N ALA A 896 -11.87 7.92 -18.43
CA ALA A 896 -11.18 9.18 -18.16
C ALA A 896 -10.96 10.01 -19.44
N ALA A 897 -10.61 9.37 -20.56
CA ALA A 897 -10.48 10.01 -21.87
C ALA A 897 -11.80 10.62 -22.35
N MET A 898 -12.90 9.87 -22.20
CA MET A 898 -14.26 10.35 -22.50
C MET A 898 -14.62 11.58 -21.65
N LEU A 899 -14.31 11.59 -20.35
CA LEU A 899 -14.56 12.74 -19.47
C LEU A 899 -13.75 13.99 -19.87
N GLN A 900 -12.51 13.83 -20.32
CA GLN A 900 -11.66 14.95 -20.75
C GLN A 900 -12.19 15.59 -22.04
N GLU A 901 -12.47 14.78 -23.08
CA GLU A 901 -13.00 15.31 -24.33
C GLU A 901 -14.45 15.80 -24.19
N ALA A 902 -15.24 15.26 -23.25
CA ALA A 902 -16.54 15.82 -22.86
C ALA A 902 -16.41 17.23 -22.27
N ALA A 903 -15.54 17.42 -21.27
CA ALA A 903 -15.30 18.73 -20.67
C ALA A 903 -14.80 19.76 -21.70
N LEU A 904 -13.96 19.34 -22.64
CA LEU A 904 -13.49 20.17 -23.74
C LEU A 904 -14.59 20.49 -24.76
N ALA A 905 -15.42 19.52 -25.13
CA ALA A 905 -16.56 19.77 -26.02
C ALA A 905 -17.59 20.73 -25.39
N ALA A 906 -17.83 20.65 -24.07
CA ALA A 906 -18.67 21.61 -23.36
C ALA A 906 -18.04 23.02 -23.28
N SER A 907 -16.72 23.11 -23.14
CA SER A 907 -16.00 24.40 -23.22
C SER A 907 -16.03 24.98 -24.64
N GLU A 908 -15.79 24.17 -25.67
CA GLU A 908 -15.95 24.55 -27.08
C GLU A 908 -17.40 25.00 -27.35
N ALA A 909 -18.41 24.33 -26.77
CA ALA A 909 -19.82 24.63 -26.95
C ALA A 909 -20.19 26.05 -26.47
N ALA A 910 -19.67 26.46 -25.31
CA ALA A 910 -19.95 27.75 -24.69
C ALA A 910 -19.42 28.96 -25.49
N GLU A 911 -18.41 28.75 -26.34
CA GLU A 911 -17.79 29.79 -27.18
C GLU A 911 -18.46 29.94 -28.56
N HIS A 912 -19.38 29.04 -28.94
CA HIS A 912 -19.94 28.97 -30.29
C HIS A 912 -21.43 29.37 -30.38
N SER A 913 -21.83 29.83 -31.56
CA SER A 913 -23.20 30.29 -31.83
C SER A 913 -24.25 29.16 -31.78
N GLU A 914 -25.51 29.58 -31.61
CA GLU A 914 -26.70 28.72 -31.60
C GLU A 914 -26.72 27.81 -32.85
N GLY A 915 -26.65 26.50 -32.63
CA GLY A 915 -26.41 25.50 -33.67
C GLY A 915 -25.14 24.70 -33.38
N ARG A 916 -23.96 25.24 -33.72
CA ARG A 916 -22.68 24.54 -33.47
C ARG A 916 -22.42 24.34 -31.97
N GLY A 917 -22.72 25.33 -31.13
CA GLY A 917 -22.61 25.19 -29.68
C GLY A 917 -23.50 24.06 -29.15
N ARG A 918 -24.73 23.92 -29.68
CA ARG A 918 -25.66 22.87 -29.25
C ARG A 918 -25.15 21.46 -29.62
N ALA A 919 -24.68 21.27 -30.85
CA ALA A 919 -24.15 19.97 -31.29
C ALA A 919 -22.90 19.54 -30.47
N LEU A 920 -22.06 20.50 -30.08
CA LEU A 920 -20.91 20.25 -29.20
C LEU A 920 -21.33 19.91 -27.76
N GLN A 921 -22.39 20.53 -27.23
CA GLN A 921 -22.96 20.16 -25.93
C GLN A 921 -23.60 18.77 -25.96
N GLU A 922 -24.33 18.43 -27.01
CA GLU A 922 -24.90 17.08 -27.21
C GLU A 922 -23.80 16.01 -27.29
N GLU A 923 -22.67 16.31 -27.95
CA GLU A 923 -21.46 15.47 -27.99
C GLU A 923 -20.80 15.34 -26.61
N ALA A 924 -20.73 16.44 -25.84
CA ALA A 924 -20.18 16.46 -24.48
C ALA A 924 -21.03 15.64 -23.49
N ASP A 925 -22.34 15.83 -23.49
CA ASP A 925 -23.27 15.13 -22.61
C ASP A 925 -23.27 13.63 -22.90
N PHE A 926 -23.23 13.26 -24.19
CA PHE A 926 -23.08 11.86 -24.62
C PHE A 926 -21.76 11.26 -24.12
N LEU A 927 -20.62 11.94 -24.27
CA LEU A 927 -19.32 11.42 -23.82
C LEU A 927 -19.22 11.33 -22.29
N ARG A 928 -19.79 12.29 -21.54
CA ARG A 928 -19.88 12.20 -20.07
C ARG A 928 -20.73 11.00 -19.64
N HIS A 929 -21.86 10.74 -20.30
CA HIS A 929 -22.68 9.56 -20.04
C HIS A 929 -21.93 8.26 -20.38
N ALA A 930 -21.35 8.18 -21.58
CA ALA A 930 -20.58 7.03 -22.05
C ALA A 930 -19.43 6.67 -21.09
N ALA A 931 -18.72 7.67 -20.54
CA ALA A 931 -17.68 7.46 -19.54
C ALA A 931 -18.18 6.72 -18.29
N PHE A 932 -19.29 7.21 -17.70
CA PHE A 932 -19.82 6.60 -16.48
C PHE A 932 -20.44 5.23 -16.76
N GLU A 933 -21.10 5.00 -17.90
CA GLU A 933 -21.61 3.65 -18.21
C GLU A 933 -20.49 2.65 -18.52
N THR A 934 -19.41 3.09 -19.19
CA THR A 934 -18.18 2.29 -19.39
C THR A 934 -17.59 1.84 -18.05
N ALA A 935 -17.48 2.76 -17.08
CA ALA A 935 -17.02 2.44 -15.74
C ALA A 935 -18.05 1.61 -14.93
N ARG A 936 -19.36 1.81 -15.13
CA ARG A 936 -20.43 1.05 -14.46
C ARG A 936 -20.38 -0.43 -14.83
N GLY A 937 -20.01 -0.76 -16.07
CA GLY A 937 -19.82 -2.15 -16.51
C GLY A 937 -18.87 -2.95 -15.62
N LEU A 938 -17.82 -2.33 -15.06
CA LEU A 938 -16.91 -2.97 -14.11
C LEU A 938 -17.52 -3.21 -12.73
N TYR A 939 -18.39 -2.31 -12.27
CA TYR A 939 -19.13 -2.47 -11.01
C TYR A 939 -20.21 -3.55 -11.13
N GLU A 940 -20.98 -3.56 -12.22
CA GLU A 940 -22.01 -4.57 -12.47
C GLU A 940 -21.40 -5.97 -12.64
N ALA A 941 -20.31 -6.11 -13.42
CA ALA A 941 -19.61 -7.37 -13.56
C ALA A 941 -18.81 -7.75 -12.30
N GLY A 942 -17.75 -7.01 -11.98
CA GLY A 942 -16.80 -7.39 -10.93
C GLY A 942 -17.40 -7.36 -9.52
N TRP A 943 -18.17 -6.32 -9.19
CA TRP A 943 -18.64 -6.05 -7.83
C TRP A 943 -20.07 -6.51 -7.53
N LYS A 944 -20.91 -6.80 -8.54
CA LYS A 944 -22.25 -7.38 -8.33
C LYS A 944 -22.41 -8.81 -8.84
N ARG A 945 -21.86 -9.16 -10.02
CA ARG A 945 -22.05 -10.48 -10.66
C ARG A 945 -20.98 -11.50 -10.32
N PHE A 946 -19.71 -11.11 -10.26
CA PHE A 946 -18.56 -12.04 -10.17
C PHE A 946 -17.91 -12.12 -8.77
N GLY A 947 -18.00 -11.06 -7.95
CA GLY A 947 -17.59 -11.10 -6.54
C GLY A 947 -16.12 -10.75 -6.26
N TYR A 948 -15.49 -9.92 -7.09
CA TYR A 948 -14.06 -9.58 -7.03
C TYR A 948 -13.69 -8.43 -6.09
N TRP A 949 -14.60 -7.99 -5.22
CA TRP A 949 -14.37 -6.85 -4.34
C TRP A 949 -13.17 -7.07 -3.39
N PHE A 950 -12.28 -6.08 -3.30
CA PHE A 950 -10.97 -6.20 -2.61
C PHE A 950 -10.09 -7.36 -3.13
N ALA A 951 -10.28 -7.75 -4.39
CA ALA A 951 -9.46 -8.70 -5.14
C ALA A 951 -9.48 -8.41 -6.66
N THR A 952 -9.83 -7.18 -7.06
CA THR A 952 -10.10 -6.76 -8.45
C THR A 952 -8.97 -7.18 -9.39
N PRO A 953 -9.24 -7.98 -10.45
CA PRO A 953 -8.21 -8.51 -11.32
C PRO A 953 -7.75 -7.52 -12.39
N GLU A 954 -6.68 -7.87 -13.11
CA GLU A 954 -6.31 -7.23 -14.38
C GLU A 954 -7.47 -7.31 -15.38
N ALA A 955 -8.00 -8.52 -15.56
CA ALA A 955 -8.89 -8.81 -16.68
C ALA A 955 -9.96 -9.87 -16.36
N TRP A 956 -11.01 -9.88 -17.17
CA TRP A 956 -11.95 -11.00 -17.30
C TRP A 956 -12.46 -11.15 -18.73
N ASN A 957 -12.92 -12.37 -19.08
CA ASN A 957 -13.66 -12.61 -20.32
C ASN A 957 -15.19 -12.44 -20.10
N HIS A 958 -15.99 -12.68 -21.14
CA HIS A 958 -17.46 -12.55 -21.10
C HIS A 958 -18.16 -13.49 -20.10
N GLU A 959 -17.56 -14.63 -19.76
CA GLU A 959 -18.09 -15.60 -18.79
C GLU A 959 -17.85 -15.19 -17.34
N GLY A 960 -16.92 -14.26 -17.11
CA GLY A 960 -16.38 -13.98 -15.78
C GLY A 960 -15.25 -14.93 -15.38
N HIS A 961 -14.49 -15.49 -16.32
CA HIS A 961 -13.19 -16.07 -16.01
C HIS A 961 -12.14 -14.96 -15.96
N PHE A 962 -11.51 -14.77 -14.79
CA PHE A 962 -10.53 -13.71 -14.54
C PHE A 962 -9.10 -14.09 -14.94
N ARG A 963 -8.21 -13.09 -15.00
CA ARG A 963 -6.76 -13.25 -15.03
C ARG A 963 -6.08 -12.28 -14.05
N SER A 964 -5.15 -12.79 -13.24
CA SER A 964 -4.37 -12.08 -12.22
C SER A 964 -5.21 -11.28 -11.22
N LEU A 965 -5.64 -11.95 -10.14
CA LEU A 965 -6.40 -11.34 -9.06
C LEU A 965 -5.59 -10.31 -8.27
N GLY A 966 -6.31 -9.34 -7.70
CA GLY A 966 -5.77 -8.28 -6.85
C GLY A 966 -4.66 -7.52 -7.54
N TYR A 967 -5.04 -6.54 -8.35
CA TYR A 967 -4.16 -6.01 -9.39
C TYR A 967 -3.93 -4.50 -9.30
N MET A 968 -2.81 -4.04 -9.87
CA MET A 968 -2.40 -2.64 -9.88
C MET A 968 -3.25 -1.75 -10.80
N ARG A 969 -3.53 -2.20 -12.04
CA ARG A 969 -4.19 -1.39 -13.08
C ARG A 969 -5.57 -0.79 -12.68
N PRO A 970 -6.46 -1.46 -11.91
CA PRO A 970 -7.71 -0.88 -11.38
C PRO A 970 -7.62 0.49 -10.72
N LEU A 971 -6.47 0.85 -10.11
CA LEU A 971 -6.27 2.16 -9.47
C LEU A 971 -6.46 3.36 -10.42
N SER A 972 -6.41 3.13 -11.73
CA SER A 972 -6.73 4.09 -12.80
C SER A 972 -8.15 4.69 -12.76
N ILE A 973 -9.06 4.20 -11.92
CA ILE A 973 -10.29 4.97 -11.58
C ILE A 973 -9.96 6.38 -11.05
N TRP A 974 -8.78 6.58 -10.47
CA TRP A 974 -8.25 7.90 -10.09
C TRP A 974 -7.91 8.81 -11.27
N ALA A 975 -7.70 8.28 -12.48
CA ALA A 975 -7.59 9.09 -13.69
C ALA A 975 -8.94 9.72 -14.10
N MET A 976 -10.07 9.07 -13.79
CA MET A 976 -11.38 9.71 -13.92
C MET A 976 -11.52 10.87 -12.93
N GLN A 977 -11.04 10.70 -11.69
CA GLN A 977 -11.08 11.78 -10.69
C GLN A 977 -10.16 12.94 -11.07
N TRP A 978 -8.98 12.66 -11.65
CA TRP A 978 -8.09 13.66 -12.25
C TRP A 978 -8.78 14.45 -13.37
N ALA A 979 -9.46 13.76 -14.30
CA ALA A 979 -10.23 14.40 -15.36
C ALA A 979 -11.36 15.30 -14.81
N LEU A 980 -12.06 14.85 -13.76
CA LEU A 980 -13.14 15.59 -13.10
C LEU A 980 -12.66 16.80 -12.28
N THR A 981 -11.41 16.84 -11.81
CA THR A 981 -10.91 17.90 -10.92
C THR A 981 -9.95 18.90 -11.57
N ARG A 982 -9.26 18.55 -12.66
CA ARG A 982 -8.29 19.43 -13.35
C ARG A 982 -8.76 20.01 -14.68
N MET A 983 -9.83 19.48 -15.27
CA MET A 983 -10.49 20.12 -16.43
C MET A 983 -11.42 21.25 -15.94
N PRO A 984 -11.63 22.34 -16.72
CA PRO A 984 -12.51 23.43 -16.31
C PRO A 984 -13.95 22.93 -16.17
N ALA A 985 -14.45 22.87 -14.94
CA ALA A 985 -15.84 22.56 -14.67
C ALA A 985 -16.74 23.71 -15.17
N THR A 986 -17.74 23.38 -15.99
CA THR A 986 -18.72 24.35 -16.48
C THR A 986 -19.59 24.89 -15.34
N THR A 987 -19.19 26.05 -14.82
CA THR A 987 -20.01 27.04 -14.09
C THR A 987 -20.91 26.53 -12.97
N VAL A 988 -20.37 26.47 -11.75
CA VAL A 988 -21.15 26.73 -10.52
C VAL A 988 -20.44 27.82 -9.70
N SER A 989 -21.09 28.98 -9.62
CA SER A 989 -20.69 30.17 -8.83
C SER A 989 -19.31 30.78 -9.14
N ALA A 990 -19.31 31.98 -9.73
CA ALA A 990 -18.08 32.75 -9.94
C ALA A 990 -17.47 33.20 -8.59
N ARG A 991 -16.15 33.04 -8.45
CA ARG A 991 -15.36 33.86 -7.52
C ARG A 991 -14.82 35.07 -8.30
N PRO A 992 -14.79 36.29 -7.72
CA PRO A 992 -14.19 37.45 -8.39
C PRO A 992 -12.68 37.22 -8.59
N ALA A 993 -12.24 37.33 -9.84
CA ALA A 993 -10.82 37.29 -10.19
C ALA A 993 -10.24 38.71 -10.15
N ASP A 994 -10.07 39.25 -8.95
CA ASP A 994 -9.40 40.53 -8.70
C ASP A 994 -8.75 40.51 -7.30
N LEU A 995 -7.42 40.32 -7.25
CA LEU A 995 -6.49 40.75 -6.18
C LEU A 995 -5.08 40.17 -6.43
N VAL A 996 -4.41 40.67 -7.47
CA VAL A 996 -2.94 40.56 -7.62
C VAL A 996 -2.40 41.97 -7.77
N GLY A 997 -1.60 42.44 -6.81
CA GLY A 997 -0.98 43.77 -6.84
C GLY A 997 -1.30 44.70 -5.67
N ARG A 998 -0.94 44.30 -4.45
CA ARG A 998 -0.57 45.22 -3.36
C ARG A 998 0.67 44.69 -2.65
N THR A 999 1.50 45.60 -2.16
CA THR A 999 2.78 45.32 -1.46
C THR A 999 2.60 45.36 0.06
N ASP A 1000 3.53 44.75 0.79
CA ASP A 1000 3.38 44.38 2.22
C ASP A 1000 3.32 45.56 3.24
N ASP A 1001 3.30 46.82 2.80
CA ASP A 1001 3.38 48.01 3.67
C ASP A 1001 2.02 48.58 4.16
N GLU A 1002 0.87 48.02 3.76
CA GLU A 1002 -0.47 48.54 4.15
C GLU A 1002 -1.20 47.75 5.27
N LEU A 1003 -0.60 46.70 5.85
CA LEU A 1003 -1.30 45.79 6.77
C LEU A 1003 -1.30 46.19 8.27
N GLU A 1004 -0.61 47.26 8.68
CA GLU A 1004 -0.40 47.59 10.11
C GLU A 1004 -1.45 48.56 10.73
N GLN A 1005 -2.57 48.87 10.06
CA GLN A 1005 -3.57 49.86 10.56
C GLN A 1005 -5.04 49.41 10.62
N CYS A 1006 -5.36 48.12 10.45
CA CYS A 1006 -6.74 47.62 10.62
C CYS A 1006 -7.09 47.03 11.99
N ASP A 1007 -6.12 46.78 12.89
CA ASP A 1007 -6.35 46.06 14.15
C ASP A 1007 -6.67 46.97 15.36
N LYS A 1008 -7.41 48.07 15.12
CA LYS A 1008 -7.87 49.03 16.17
C LYS A 1008 -9.24 49.64 15.89
N ARG A 1009 -10.30 48.82 15.95
CA ARG A 1009 -11.69 49.20 16.36
C ARG A 1009 -12.66 48.01 16.35
N ARG A 1010 -12.66 47.20 17.42
CA ARG A 1010 -13.74 46.24 17.76
C ARG A 1010 -13.88 46.03 19.28
N ASP A 1011 -14.12 47.13 20.00
CA ASP A 1011 -14.74 47.12 21.32
C ASP A 1011 -15.76 48.27 21.33
N ASP A 1012 -17.05 47.94 21.47
CA ASP A 1012 -18.13 48.67 22.15
C ASP A 1012 -19.54 48.31 21.62
N ASP A 1013 -20.53 48.66 22.45
CA ASP A 1013 -21.98 48.73 22.27
C ASP A 1013 -22.85 47.45 22.20
N THR A 1014 -23.80 47.48 23.14
CA THR A 1014 -24.62 46.41 23.70
C THR A 1014 -26.10 46.54 23.35
N ILE A 1015 -26.80 45.39 23.36
CA ILE A 1015 -28.18 45.23 23.90
C ILE A 1015 -29.40 45.76 23.10
N ASN A 1016 -30.53 45.04 23.27
CA ASN A 1016 -31.89 45.19 22.72
C ASN A 1016 -32.10 44.72 21.27
N GLY A 1017 -33.21 44.06 20.87
CA GLY A 1017 -34.30 43.47 21.67
C GLY A 1017 -35.70 44.00 21.35
N ALA A 1018 -36.51 43.23 20.61
CA ALA A 1018 -37.98 43.34 20.54
C ALA A 1018 -38.59 42.12 19.80
N GLU A 1019 -39.78 41.69 20.22
CA GLU A 1019 -40.68 40.82 19.45
C GLU A 1019 -41.60 41.68 18.56
N GLN A 1020 -42.14 41.13 17.47
CA GLN A 1020 -43.58 41.28 17.17
C GLN A 1020 -44.10 40.32 16.08
N HIS A 1021 -45.37 39.94 16.22
CA HIS A 1021 -46.14 39.23 15.20
C HIS A 1021 -46.45 40.13 13.99
N PHE A 1022 -46.78 39.53 12.84
CA PHE A 1022 -48.14 39.68 12.30
C PHE A 1022 -48.52 38.54 11.33
N SER A 1023 -49.82 38.26 11.26
CA SER A 1023 -50.44 37.28 10.35
C SER A 1023 -51.08 37.97 9.15
N HIS A 1024 -51.12 37.32 7.98
CA HIS A 1024 -52.41 36.79 7.48
C HIS A 1024 -52.33 35.91 6.22
N THR A 1025 -53.25 34.96 6.23
CA THR A 1025 -53.85 34.20 5.12
C THR A 1025 -54.01 34.95 3.80
N ASN A 1026 -53.71 34.26 2.69
CA ASN A 1026 -54.73 33.98 1.67
C ASN A 1026 -54.34 32.71 0.88
N GLY A 1027 -55.34 31.97 0.39
CA GLY A 1027 -55.12 30.73 -0.36
C GLY A 1027 -56.18 30.52 -1.43
N VAL A 1028 -55.84 29.77 -2.46
CA VAL A 1028 -56.77 29.30 -3.51
C VAL A 1028 -56.52 27.81 -3.73
N GLN A 1029 -57.60 27.04 -3.87
CA GLN A 1029 -57.56 25.60 -4.09
C GLN A 1029 -57.40 25.28 -5.58
N THR A 1030 -56.76 24.16 -5.92
CA THR A 1030 -57.40 23.11 -6.73
C THR A 1030 -56.63 21.78 -6.70
N ARG A 1031 -57.32 20.71 -6.26
CA ARG A 1031 -57.44 19.37 -6.88
C ARG A 1031 -56.15 18.66 -7.35
N ASN A 1032 -55.78 17.54 -6.69
CA ASN A 1032 -56.14 16.15 -7.07
C ASN A 1032 -55.37 15.65 -8.32
N ASN A 1033 -54.68 14.50 -8.35
CA ASN A 1033 -54.93 13.21 -7.67
C ASN A 1033 -53.65 12.56 -7.11
N ALA A 1034 -53.83 11.51 -6.30
CA ALA A 1034 -52.85 10.46 -6.09
C ALA A 1034 -53.41 9.13 -6.63
N ASP A 1035 -52.56 8.31 -7.25
CA ASP A 1035 -52.70 6.85 -7.44
C ASP A 1035 -51.32 6.33 -7.88
N GLN A 1036 -50.64 5.50 -7.09
CA GLN A 1036 -50.74 4.04 -6.97
C GLN A 1036 -49.80 3.25 -7.90
N VAL A 1037 -48.75 2.70 -7.26
CA VAL A 1037 -48.33 1.28 -7.32
C VAL A 1037 -48.53 0.52 -8.64
N CYS A 1038 -47.41 0.13 -9.27
CA CYS A 1038 -47.24 -1.27 -9.70
C CYS A 1038 -45.75 -1.67 -9.79
N ASN A 1039 -45.47 -2.95 -9.54
CA ASN A 1039 -44.12 -3.53 -9.58
C ASN A 1039 -43.67 -3.81 -11.03
N LYS A 1040 -42.36 -3.68 -11.28
CA LYS A 1040 -41.53 -4.84 -11.67
C LYS A 1040 -40.06 -4.61 -11.38
#